data_AF-A0A094C2F9-F1
#
_entry.id   AF-A0A094C2F9-F1
#
_cell.length_a   1.000
_cell.length_b   1.000
_cell.length_c   1.000
_cell.angle_alpha   90.00
_cell.angle_beta   90.00
_cell.angle_gamma   90.00
#
_symmetry.space_group_name_H-M   'P 1'
#
loop_
_entity.id
_entity.type
_entity.pdbx_description
1 polymer ?
#
loop_
_entity_poly.entity_id
_entity_poly.type
_entity_poly.pdbx_seq_one_letter_code
_entity_poly.pdbx_strand_id
1 'polypeptide(L)'
;MVVLADERTSANFDSEQYAYMCDLKRTLDAGGHCVLEMPSGTGKTVSLLSLIVAYQQYYPEHRKLIYCSRTMSEIEKALAELKALMSYRAEQLGRVEEFRGLGLTSRKNLCLHPSVKREKSGAVVDARCRSLTAGFVKDKKEKGEDVELCTYHENLDLLEPHDLIPNGVWTLDGIMRYGEEHKQCPYFTARRMMPFCNVIIYSYHYLLDPKIAERVSKELSSDSIIVFDEAHNIDNVCIESLSTDITEDSLRKATRGAQNLETKISEMKDTDAEKLQNEYAKLVEGLREADEAREEDRFMSNPALPDDLLKEAVPGNIRRAEHFVAFLKRFVEYLKTRMRVRQVISETPLSFLAHLKETTFIERKPLRFCAERLTSLVRTLELTNIEDYQPLQEVATFATLVATYEKGFLLILEPYESDTAEVPNPVLHFTCLDAAIAIKPVFTRFKSVIITSGTLSPLEMYPKMLNFETVVQETYQMTLARRSFLPMVVTRGSDQVAISSGFQVRNEPSVVRNYGNLLTEFSKITPDGMVVFFPSYLYMESIISMWQGMGILDEVWKYKLILVETPDAQETSLALETYRTACCNGRGAILLCVARGKVSEGIDFDHQYGRTVLCIGVPFQYTESRILKARLEFLRETYRIRENDFLSFDAMRHASQCLGRVLRGKDDYGIMVLADRRFMKKRGQLPSWINNAVMDSDTNLSIDMAVSSAKKFLKNIAQPFKQEDQEGISTWSITDLQKHQEKEDEEKIRELQNGAELEDVRHGNEQDVIMGDEYGMNDKEFEAGMMELDG
;
A
#
# COMPACT_ATOMS: atom_id res chain seq x y z
N MET A 1 -28.58 -8.89 7.28
CA MET A 1 -28.53 -9.78 6.09
C MET A 1 -29.84 -9.82 5.29
N VAL A 2 -31.03 -9.70 5.91
CA VAL A 2 -32.33 -9.81 5.20
C VAL A 2 -32.87 -8.48 4.61
N VAL A 3 -32.25 -7.33 4.88
CA VAL A 3 -32.77 -6.01 4.43
C VAL A 3 -32.28 -5.61 3.01
N LEU A 4 -31.73 -6.54 2.24
CA LEU A 4 -31.20 -6.27 0.88
C LEU A 4 -31.95 -7.00 -0.24
N ALA A 5 -33.10 -7.62 0.04
CA ALA A 5 -33.77 -8.49 -0.92
C ALA A 5 -35.25 -8.14 -1.07
N ASP A 6 -35.58 -7.30 -2.05
CA ASP A 6 -36.93 -7.23 -2.63
C ASP A 6 -36.98 -8.08 -3.92
N GLU A 7 -38.13 -8.68 -4.19
CA GLU A 7 -38.40 -9.67 -5.25
C GLU A 7 -38.28 -9.13 -6.69
N ARG A 8 -37.86 -7.87 -6.87
CA ARG A 8 -37.90 -7.16 -8.16
C ARG A 8 -36.54 -6.84 -8.77
N THR A 9 -35.47 -7.02 -8.02
CA THR A 9 -34.09 -6.89 -8.53
C THR A 9 -33.35 -8.17 -8.21
N SER A 10 -32.90 -8.89 -9.24
CA SER A 10 -32.11 -10.11 -9.15
C SER A 10 -30.76 -9.84 -8.46
N ALA A 11 -30.76 -9.75 -7.13
CA ALA A 11 -29.56 -9.62 -6.32
C ALA A 11 -28.97 -11.03 -6.10
N ASN A 12 -28.14 -11.45 -7.04
CA ASN A 12 -27.39 -12.70 -6.95
C ASN A 12 -26.09 -12.43 -6.16
N PHE A 13 -25.76 -13.32 -5.21
CA PHE A 13 -24.55 -13.24 -4.40
C PHE A 13 -23.59 -14.36 -4.76
N ASP A 14 -22.28 -14.14 -4.64
CA ASP A 14 -21.31 -15.22 -4.78
C ASP A 14 -21.12 -15.96 -3.44
N SER A 15 -20.89 -17.28 -3.50
CA SER A 15 -20.60 -18.09 -2.31
C SER A 15 -19.41 -17.57 -1.50
N GLU A 16 -18.34 -17.19 -2.21
CA GLU A 16 -17.12 -16.62 -1.62
C GLU A 16 -17.36 -15.23 -0.99
N GLN A 17 -18.28 -14.42 -1.53
CA GLN A 17 -18.65 -13.14 -0.91
C GLN A 17 -19.34 -13.36 0.44
N TYR A 18 -20.22 -14.37 0.54
CA TYR A 18 -20.88 -14.70 1.79
C TYR A 18 -19.89 -15.17 2.86
N ALA A 19 -18.99 -16.09 2.51
CA ALA A 19 -17.94 -16.58 3.42
C ALA A 19 -17.05 -15.41 3.91
N TYR A 20 -16.62 -14.54 2.99
CA TYR A 20 -15.86 -13.33 3.30
C TYR A 20 -16.59 -12.42 4.30
N MET A 21 -17.89 -12.18 4.08
CA MET A 21 -18.70 -11.37 4.99
C MET A 21 -18.85 -12.02 6.38
N CYS A 22 -19.01 -13.34 6.45
CA CYS A 22 -19.11 -14.06 7.73
C CYS A 22 -17.83 -13.91 8.57
N ASP A 23 -16.66 -14.09 7.96
CA ASP A 23 -15.38 -13.99 8.66
C ASP A 23 -14.99 -12.54 8.99
N LEU A 24 -15.34 -11.59 8.13
CA LEU A 24 -15.20 -10.17 8.43
C LEU A 24 -16.08 -9.81 9.64
N LYS A 25 -17.32 -10.30 9.68
CA LYS A 25 -18.22 -10.09 10.83
C LYS A 25 -17.64 -10.71 12.11
N ARG A 26 -17.16 -11.96 12.06
CA ARG A 26 -16.50 -12.63 13.21
C ARG A 26 -15.34 -11.79 13.75
N THR A 27 -14.55 -11.18 12.86
CA THR A 27 -13.43 -10.30 13.25
C THR A 27 -13.93 -9.04 13.96
N LEU A 28 -14.96 -8.39 13.42
CA LEU A 28 -15.53 -7.17 13.99
C LEU A 28 -16.18 -7.41 15.35
N ASP A 29 -16.87 -8.56 15.51
CA ASP A 29 -17.52 -8.96 16.76
C ASP A 29 -16.48 -9.35 17.84
N ALA A 30 -15.41 -10.07 17.46
CA ALA A 30 -14.33 -10.47 18.38
C ALA A 30 -13.42 -9.31 18.81
N GLY A 31 -13.32 -8.25 17.99
CA GLY A 31 -12.51 -7.08 18.30
C GLY A 31 -11.01 -7.31 18.15
N GLY A 32 -10.56 -7.71 16.96
CA GLY A 32 -9.13 -7.83 16.64
C GLY A 32 -8.79 -7.59 15.17
N HIS A 33 -7.58 -7.97 14.77
CA HIS A 33 -7.08 -7.79 13.41
C HIS A 33 -7.32 -9.04 12.56
N CYS A 34 -7.52 -8.87 11.24
CA CYS A 34 -7.63 -10.01 10.32
C CYS A 34 -6.83 -9.78 9.04
N VAL A 35 -6.44 -10.89 8.41
CA VAL A 35 -5.82 -10.91 7.09
C VAL A 35 -6.68 -11.80 6.19
N LEU A 36 -7.30 -11.22 5.18
CA LEU A 36 -8.25 -11.91 4.30
C LEU A 36 -7.78 -11.83 2.84
N GLU A 37 -7.52 -12.98 2.23
CA GLU A 37 -7.20 -13.08 0.80
C GLU A 37 -8.45 -13.37 -0.02
N MET A 38 -8.94 -12.38 -0.77
CA MET A 38 -10.13 -12.50 -1.61
C MET A 38 -9.77 -12.28 -3.08
N PRO A 39 -10.02 -13.25 -3.99
CA PRO A 39 -9.59 -13.17 -5.39
C PRO A 39 -10.07 -11.90 -6.10
N SER A 40 -9.25 -11.38 -7.02
CA SER A 40 -9.62 -10.23 -7.84
C SER A 40 -10.88 -10.50 -8.68
N GLY A 41 -11.75 -9.51 -8.79
CA GLY A 41 -12.97 -9.59 -9.61
C GLY A 41 -14.18 -10.25 -8.95
N THR A 42 -14.11 -10.54 -7.65
CA THR A 42 -15.20 -11.18 -6.87
C THR A 42 -16.05 -10.18 -6.07
N GLY A 43 -15.94 -8.87 -6.34
CA GLY A 43 -16.75 -7.84 -5.65
C GLY A 43 -16.33 -7.55 -4.21
N LYS A 44 -15.05 -7.75 -3.88
CA LYS A 44 -14.46 -7.53 -2.55
C LYS A 44 -14.80 -6.17 -1.91
N THR A 45 -14.67 -5.08 -2.66
CA THR A 45 -14.90 -3.73 -2.13
C THR A 45 -16.38 -3.53 -1.79
N VAL A 46 -17.29 -4.00 -2.65
CA VAL A 46 -18.74 -3.97 -2.42
C VAL A 46 -19.15 -4.83 -1.23
N SER A 47 -18.62 -6.05 -1.10
CA SER A 47 -18.95 -6.95 0.03
C SER A 47 -18.45 -6.37 1.37
N LEU A 48 -17.24 -5.80 1.37
CA LEU A 48 -16.68 -5.13 2.54
C LEU A 48 -17.49 -3.89 2.93
N LEU A 49 -17.76 -2.98 2.00
CA LEU A 49 -18.49 -1.74 2.28
C LEU A 49 -19.93 -2.03 2.74
N SER A 50 -20.61 -2.99 2.10
CA SER A 50 -21.98 -3.35 2.46
C SER A 50 -22.09 -3.92 3.87
N LEU A 51 -21.15 -4.79 4.27
CA LEU A 51 -21.13 -5.35 5.62
C LEU A 51 -20.83 -4.28 6.67
N ILE A 52 -19.80 -3.45 6.46
CA ILE A 52 -19.40 -2.45 7.45
C ILE A 52 -20.48 -1.38 7.62
N VAL A 53 -21.09 -0.90 6.54
CA VAL A 53 -22.23 0.03 6.63
C VAL A 53 -23.39 -0.60 7.41
N ALA A 54 -23.73 -1.86 7.12
CA ALA A 54 -24.77 -2.56 7.87
C ALA A 54 -24.41 -2.71 9.36
N TYR A 55 -23.14 -2.97 9.66
CA TYR A 55 -22.62 -3.09 11.02
C TYR A 55 -22.72 -1.76 11.78
N GLN A 56 -22.32 -0.65 11.14
CA GLN A 56 -22.39 0.71 11.69
C GLN A 56 -23.82 1.15 12.05
N GLN A 57 -24.82 0.63 11.35
CA GLN A 57 -26.22 0.97 11.59
C GLN A 57 -26.90 0.07 12.61
N TYR A 58 -26.48 -1.20 12.67
CA TYR A 58 -27.04 -2.14 13.63
C TYR A 58 -26.59 -1.81 15.06
N TYR A 59 -25.32 -1.45 15.24
CA TYR A 59 -24.78 -1.10 16.54
C TYR A 59 -24.88 0.41 16.80
N PRO A 60 -25.34 0.85 18.00
CA PRO A 60 -25.48 2.26 18.34
C PRO A 60 -24.13 2.97 18.55
N GLU A 61 -23.04 2.21 18.71
CA GLU A 61 -21.68 2.74 18.71
C GLU A 61 -21.30 3.17 17.29
N HIS A 62 -21.21 4.48 17.05
CA HIS A 62 -20.76 5.03 15.77
C HIS A 62 -19.27 4.75 15.54
N ARG A 63 -18.95 3.53 15.08
CA ARG A 63 -17.60 3.16 14.63
C ARG A 63 -17.37 3.74 13.25
N LYS A 64 -16.46 4.70 13.12
CA LYS A 64 -16.09 5.28 11.83
C LYS A 64 -15.34 4.25 10.98
N LEU A 65 -15.63 4.19 9.68
CA LEU A 65 -14.87 3.38 8.73
C LEU A 65 -13.81 4.24 8.07
N ILE A 66 -12.57 3.76 8.12
CA ILE A 66 -11.44 4.35 7.41
C ILE A 66 -10.99 3.33 6.38
N TYR A 67 -11.26 3.63 5.12
CA TYR A 67 -10.83 2.84 3.98
C TYR A 67 -9.52 3.40 3.43
N CYS A 68 -8.47 2.60 3.48
CA CYS A 68 -7.17 2.95 2.97
C CYS A 68 -6.90 2.17 1.68
N SER A 69 -6.69 2.90 0.59
CA SER A 69 -6.27 2.35 -0.70
C SER A 69 -4.86 2.83 -1.07
N ARG A 70 -4.26 2.25 -2.10
CA ARG A 70 -2.94 2.69 -2.55
C ARG A 70 -3.03 3.85 -3.52
N THR A 71 -3.85 3.71 -4.57
CA THR A 71 -3.88 4.64 -5.71
C THR A 71 -5.11 5.53 -5.71
N MET A 72 -5.02 6.68 -6.40
CA MET A 72 -6.15 7.61 -6.53
C MET A 72 -7.33 6.99 -7.29
N SER A 73 -7.06 6.19 -8.33
CA SER A 73 -8.09 5.51 -9.12
C SER A 73 -8.89 4.51 -8.28
N GLU A 74 -8.26 3.82 -7.33
CA GLU A 74 -8.96 2.95 -6.38
C GLU A 74 -9.82 3.75 -5.39
N ILE A 75 -9.33 4.89 -4.90
CA ILE A 75 -10.11 5.78 -4.02
C ILE A 75 -11.41 6.22 -4.73
N GLU A 76 -11.30 6.63 -5.99
CA GLU A 76 -12.47 7.04 -6.79
C GLU A 76 -13.46 5.89 -7.03
N LYS A 77 -12.95 4.68 -7.32
CA LYS A 77 -13.78 3.48 -7.47
C LYS A 77 -14.52 3.13 -6.19
N ALA A 78 -13.83 3.11 -5.06
CA ALA A 78 -14.44 2.83 -3.76
C ALA A 78 -15.51 3.87 -3.39
N LEU A 79 -15.31 5.16 -3.71
CA LEU A 79 -16.32 6.19 -3.53
C LEU A 79 -17.53 6.01 -4.46
N ALA A 80 -17.30 5.62 -5.71
CA ALA A 80 -18.37 5.34 -6.65
C ALA A 80 -19.22 4.14 -6.22
N GLU A 81 -18.58 3.06 -5.76
CA GLU A 81 -19.25 1.87 -5.20
C GLU A 81 -20.03 2.21 -3.92
N LEU A 82 -19.45 3.00 -3.02
CA LEU A 82 -20.13 3.47 -1.82
C LEU A 82 -21.38 4.30 -2.17
N LYS A 83 -21.28 5.15 -3.20
CA LYS A 83 -22.42 5.95 -3.68
C LYS A 83 -23.52 5.06 -4.27
N ALA A 84 -23.15 4.05 -5.05
CA ALA A 84 -24.09 3.08 -5.61
C ALA A 84 -24.80 2.29 -4.50
N LEU A 85 -24.05 1.83 -3.49
CA LEU A 85 -24.59 1.15 -2.31
C LEU A 85 -25.61 2.02 -1.56
N MET A 86 -25.31 3.30 -1.31
CA MET A 86 -26.23 4.20 -0.63
C MET A 86 -27.48 4.51 -1.47
N SER A 87 -27.33 4.60 -2.79
CA SER A 87 -28.46 4.80 -3.70
C SER A 87 -29.41 3.59 -3.66
N TYR A 88 -28.85 2.37 -3.75
CA TYR A 88 -29.61 1.14 -3.61
C TYR A 88 -30.35 1.08 -2.26
N ARG A 89 -29.69 1.43 -1.16
CA ARG A 89 -30.32 1.44 0.17
C ARG A 89 -31.46 2.46 0.27
N ALA A 90 -31.29 3.65 -0.29
CA ALA A 90 -32.33 4.68 -0.29
C ALA A 90 -33.57 4.22 -1.07
N GLU A 91 -33.39 3.53 -2.19
CA GLU A 91 -34.46 2.92 -2.97
C GLU A 91 -35.19 1.83 -2.16
N GLN A 92 -34.45 0.91 -1.53
CA GLN A 92 -35.03 -0.21 -0.77
C GLN A 92 -35.75 0.24 0.52
N LEU A 93 -35.24 1.26 1.21
CA LEU A 93 -35.82 1.76 2.46
C LEU A 93 -36.88 2.84 2.25
N GLY A 94 -36.97 3.44 1.06
CA GLY A 94 -37.86 4.56 0.76
C GLY A 94 -37.54 5.86 1.53
N ARG A 95 -36.37 5.93 2.18
CA ARG A 95 -35.89 7.11 2.91
C ARG A 95 -34.38 7.28 2.74
N VAL A 96 -33.93 8.53 2.73
CA VAL A 96 -32.49 8.85 2.71
C VAL A 96 -31.99 8.86 4.14
N GLU A 97 -31.01 8.00 4.43
CA GLU A 97 -30.36 7.92 5.74
C GLU A 97 -29.37 9.08 5.91
N GLU A 98 -29.16 9.50 7.16
CA GLU A 98 -28.10 10.46 7.49
C GLU A 98 -26.75 9.75 7.40
N PHE A 99 -26.12 9.84 6.22
CA PHE A 99 -24.86 9.20 5.93
C PHE A 99 -23.93 10.16 5.18
N ARG A 100 -22.68 10.25 5.64
CA ARG A 100 -21.65 11.08 5.02
C ARG A 100 -20.44 10.23 4.67
N GLY A 101 -20.17 10.12 3.38
CA GLY A 101 -18.99 9.45 2.82
C GLY A 101 -18.10 10.46 2.10
N LEU A 102 -16.80 10.45 2.38
CA LEU A 102 -15.86 11.45 1.87
C LEU A 102 -14.55 10.82 1.38
N GLY A 103 -14.09 11.27 0.21
CA GLY A 103 -12.75 11.01 -0.29
C GLY A 103 -11.75 12.09 0.13
N LEU A 104 -10.56 11.71 0.58
CA LEU A 104 -9.46 12.62 0.88
C LEU A 104 -8.22 12.30 0.03
N THR A 105 -7.70 13.33 -0.63
CA THR A 105 -6.49 13.26 -1.46
C THR A 105 -5.59 14.48 -1.22
N SER A 106 -4.47 14.56 -1.98
CA SER A 106 -3.53 15.68 -1.90
C SER A 106 -4.14 17.01 -2.36
N ARG A 107 -3.53 18.12 -1.93
CA ARG A 107 -3.93 19.48 -2.33
C ARG A 107 -3.81 19.68 -3.84
N LYS A 108 -2.85 19.03 -4.49
CA LYS A 108 -2.67 19.05 -5.95
C LYS A 108 -3.95 18.66 -6.70
N ASN A 109 -4.69 17.69 -6.18
CA ASN A 109 -5.88 17.19 -6.84
C ASN A 109 -7.14 17.98 -6.46
N LEU A 110 -7.20 18.55 -5.25
CA LEU A 110 -8.39 19.24 -4.73
C LEU A 110 -8.32 20.78 -4.81
N CYS A 111 -7.24 21.36 -5.33
CA CYS A 111 -7.08 22.82 -5.40
C CYS A 111 -7.84 23.44 -6.58
N LEU A 112 -8.64 24.47 -6.29
CA LEU A 112 -9.37 25.26 -7.29
C LEU A 112 -8.70 26.61 -7.62
N HIS A 113 -7.70 27.04 -6.84
CA HIS A 113 -7.07 28.34 -7.03
C HIS A 113 -6.30 28.39 -8.36
N PRO A 114 -6.56 29.35 -9.26
CA PRO A 114 -6.06 29.32 -10.63
C PRO A 114 -4.54 29.43 -10.76
N SER A 115 -3.87 30.14 -9.84
CA SER A 115 -2.40 30.23 -9.83
C SER A 115 -1.76 28.94 -9.32
N VAL A 116 -2.35 28.31 -8.29
CA VAL A 116 -1.80 27.12 -7.64
C VAL A 116 -2.08 25.85 -8.44
N LYS A 117 -3.27 25.74 -9.03
CA LYS A 117 -3.70 24.59 -9.84
C LYS A 117 -2.82 24.35 -11.08
N ARG A 118 -2.12 25.37 -11.58
CA ARG A 118 -1.21 25.26 -12.73
C ARG A 118 0.10 24.54 -12.40
N GLU A 119 0.45 24.47 -11.12
CA GLU A 119 1.71 23.88 -10.68
C GLU A 119 1.69 22.35 -10.80
N LYS A 120 2.78 21.79 -11.35
CA LYS A 120 2.89 20.33 -11.57
C LYS A 120 3.33 19.57 -10.32
N SER A 121 4.12 20.20 -9.45
CA SER A 121 4.70 19.58 -8.26
C SER A 121 3.80 19.74 -7.05
N GLY A 122 3.56 18.63 -6.32
CA GLY A 122 2.76 18.65 -5.08
C GLY A 122 3.38 19.53 -3.99
N ALA A 123 4.70 19.49 -3.82
CA ALA A 123 5.40 20.30 -2.82
C ALA A 123 5.26 21.82 -3.07
N VAL A 124 5.28 22.22 -4.35
CA VAL A 124 5.08 23.62 -4.76
C VAL A 124 3.63 24.04 -4.53
N VAL A 125 2.66 23.19 -4.87
CA VAL A 125 1.23 23.43 -4.57
C VAL A 125 1.02 23.64 -3.08
N ASP A 126 1.65 22.81 -2.26
CA ASP A 126 1.55 22.86 -0.81
C ASP A 126 2.14 24.16 -0.23
N ALA A 127 3.33 24.56 -0.71
CA ALA A 127 3.98 25.81 -0.31
C ALA A 127 3.18 27.05 -0.74
N ARG A 128 2.70 27.08 -1.99
CA ARG A 128 1.87 28.18 -2.51
C ARG A 128 0.53 28.28 -1.81
N CYS A 129 -0.14 27.16 -1.56
CA CYS A 129 -1.36 27.13 -0.77
C CYS A 129 -1.13 27.78 0.60
N ARG A 130 -0.03 27.43 1.29
CA ARG A 130 0.30 28.06 2.57
C ARG A 130 0.57 29.55 2.46
N SER A 131 1.27 29.98 1.40
CA SER A 131 1.54 31.42 1.20
C SER A 131 0.27 32.27 1.08
N LEU A 132 -0.87 31.64 0.74
CA LEU A 132 -2.19 32.28 0.61
C LEU A 132 -3.12 32.05 1.81
N THR A 133 -2.84 31.05 2.67
CA THR A 133 -3.75 30.66 3.76
C THR A 133 -3.16 30.78 5.16
N ALA A 134 -1.86 31.07 5.30
CA ALA A 134 -1.23 31.12 6.62
C ALA A 134 -1.80 32.25 7.48
N GLY A 135 -2.00 32.02 8.78
CA GLY A 135 -2.62 32.99 9.68
C GLY A 135 -1.93 34.36 9.72
N PHE A 136 -0.60 34.40 9.63
CA PHE A 136 0.15 35.67 9.60
C PHE A 136 -0.08 36.49 8.32
N VAL A 137 -0.49 35.85 7.22
CA VAL A 137 -0.84 36.54 5.96
C VAL A 137 -2.21 37.21 6.12
N LYS A 138 -3.13 36.53 6.81
CA LYS A 138 -4.44 37.09 7.20
C LYS A 138 -4.26 38.29 8.13
N ASP A 139 -3.42 38.17 9.16
CA ASP A 139 -3.09 39.26 10.08
C ASP A 139 -2.50 40.49 9.35
N LYS A 140 -1.65 40.28 8.33
CA LYS A 140 -1.07 41.37 7.51
C LYS A 140 -2.14 42.09 6.70
N LYS A 141 -3.06 41.35 6.11
CA LYS A 141 -4.18 41.93 5.37
C LYS A 141 -5.12 42.72 6.28
N GLU A 142 -5.39 42.21 7.49
CA GLU A 142 -6.17 42.95 8.50
C GLU A 142 -5.48 44.24 8.95
N LYS A 143 -4.15 44.27 8.97
CA LYS A 143 -3.35 45.49 9.20
C LYS A 143 -3.33 46.46 8.01
N GLY A 144 -3.96 46.11 6.89
CA GLY A 144 -4.06 46.94 5.70
C GLY A 144 -2.89 46.82 4.72
N GLU A 145 -2.05 45.78 4.85
CA GLU A 145 -1.02 45.47 3.85
C GLU A 145 -1.65 44.82 2.59
N ASP A 146 -1.13 45.14 1.41
CA ASP A 146 -1.59 44.60 0.13
C ASP A 146 -1.08 43.16 -0.06
N VAL A 147 -1.84 42.19 0.47
CA VAL A 147 -1.51 40.77 0.41
C VAL A 147 -2.68 39.95 -0.15
N GLU A 148 -2.37 39.06 -1.08
CA GLU A 148 -3.35 38.17 -1.70
C GLU A 148 -3.69 37.01 -0.75
N LEU A 149 -5.00 36.77 -0.56
CA LEU A 149 -5.51 35.62 0.20
C LEU A 149 -6.30 34.70 -0.74
N CYS A 150 -6.40 33.43 -0.35
CA CYS A 150 -7.23 32.48 -1.07
C CYS A 150 -8.72 32.73 -0.81
N THR A 151 -9.44 33.24 -1.81
CA THR A 151 -10.90 33.46 -1.74
C THR A 151 -11.68 32.21 -1.30
N TYR A 152 -11.27 31.03 -1.77
CA TYR A 152 -11.93 29.76 -1.45
C TYR A 152 -11.75 29.34 0.01
N HIS A 153 -10.66 29.74 0.66
CA HIS A 153 -10.38 29.40 2.06
C HIS A 153 -11.10 30.35 3.01
N GLU A 154 -11.04 31.66 2.74
CA GLU A 154 -11.68 32.67 3.60
C GLU A 154 -13.20 32.46 3.70
N ASN A 155 -13.85 32.05 2.61
CA ASN A 155 -15.28 31.75 2.61
C ASN A 155 -15.66 30.57 3.52
N LEU A 156 -14.72 29.65 3.81
CA LEU A 156 -14.98 28.53 4.72
C LEU A 156 -15.01 28.94 6.18
N ASP A 157 -14.31 30.02 6.56
CA ASP A 157 -14.31 30.51 7.94
C ASP A 157 -15.64 31.18 8.31
N LEU A 158 -16.45 31.53 7.31
CA LEU A 158 -17.79 32.09 7.49
C LEU A 158 -18.86 31.03 7.75
N LEU A 159 -18.54 29.75 7.56
CA LEU A 159 -19.49 28.63 7.62
C LEU A 159 -19.18 27.73 8.81
N GLU A 160 -20.22 27.12 9.37
CA GLU A 160 -20.04 26.16 10.46
C GLU A 160 -19.41 24.86 9.95
N PRO A 161 -18.44 24.28 10.68
CA PRO A 161 -17.74 23.06 10.24
C PRO A 161 -18.64 21.85 10.01
N HIS A 162 -19.83 21.79 10.61
CA HIS A 162 -20.74 20.66 10.49
C HIS A 162 -21.58 20.68 9.21
N ASP A 163 -21.79 21.85 8.61
CA ASP A 163 -22.74 22.08 7.51
C ASP A 163 -22.04 22.54 6.22
N LEU A 164 -20.76 22.18 6.06
CA LEU A 164 -20.02 22.55 4.85
C LEU A 164 -20.52 21.80 3.61
N ILE A 165 -20.90 20.52 3.78
CA ILE A 165 -21.45 19.67 2.72
C ILE A 165 -22.72 18.97 3.20
N PRO A 166 -23.74 18.85 2.33
CA PRO A 166 -24.94 18.11 2.68
C PRO A 166 -24.68 16.60 2.80
N ASN A 167 -25.65 15.91 3.41
CA ASN A 167 -25.64 14.46 3.56
C ASN A 167 -25.53 13.76 2.19
N GLY A 168 -24.70 12.73 2.12
CA GLY A 168 -24.43 11.99 0.89
C GLY A 168 -22.98 11.50 0.79
N VAL A 169 -22.72 10.78 -0.30
CA VAL A 169 -21.38 10.29 -0.64
C VAL A 169 -20.77 11.20 -1.69
N TRP A 170 -19.64 11.81 -1.34
CA TRP A 170 -18.95 12.79 -2.19
C TRP A 170 -17.72 12.16 -2.83
N THR A 171 -17.77 12.02 -4.16
CA THR A 171 -16.60 11.69 -4.98
C THR A 171 -15.66 12.90 -5.06
N LEU A 172 -14.40 12.68 -5.46
CA LEU A 172 -13.41 13.76 -5.62
C LEU A 172 -13.89 14.83 -6.61
N ASP A 173 -14.41 14.40 -7.77
CA ASP A 173 -15.01 15.31 -8.74
C ASP A 173 -16.25 16.02 -8.19
N GLY A 174 -17.05 15.32 -7.38
CA GLY A 174 -18.27 15.86 -6.77
C GLY A 174 -17.95 17.03 -5.83
N ILE A 175 -16.98 16.85 -4.93
CA ILE A 175 -16.58 17.91 -3.99
C ILE A 175 -15.88 19.07 -4.71
N MET A 176 -15.15 18.81 -5.79
CA MET A 176 -14.54 19.87 -6.61
C MET A 176 -15.60 20.74 -7.29
N ARG A 177 -16.61 20.13 -7.93
CA ARG A 177 -17.73 20.88 -8.54
C ARG A 177 -18.49 21.69 -7.50
N TYR A 178 -18.80 21.08 -6.37
CA TYR A 178 -19.46 21.77 -5.26
C TYR A 178 -18.66 22.98 -4.75
N GLY A 179 -17.35 22.82 -4.57
CA GLY A 179 -16.46 23.91 -4.16
C GLY A 179 -16.33 25.03 -5.21
N GLU A 180 -16.44 24.70 -6.50
CA GLU A 180 -16.42 25.70 -7.58
C GLU A 180 -17.71 26.53 -7.62
N GLU A 181 -18.86 25.90 -7.41
CA GLU A 181 -20.19 26.51 -7.34
C GLU A 181 -20.34 27.41 -6.10
N HIS A 182 -19.95 26.91 -4.92
CA HIS A 182 -20.12 27.60 -3.64
C HIS A 182 -18.91 28.46 -3.24
N LYS A 183 -17.87 28.52 -4.08
CA LYS A 183 -16.60 29.22 -3.80
C LYS A 183 -15.96 28.81 -2.48
N GLN A 184 -15.97 27.52 -2.21
CA GLN A 184 -15.37 26.88 -1.03
C GLN A 184 -14.15 26.07 -1.43
N CYS A 185 -13.14 25.97 -0.55
CA CYS A 185 -11.95 25.16 -0.82
C CYS A 185 -12.25 23.66 -0.59
N PRO A 186 -12.22 22.78 -1.61
CA PRO A 186 -12.56 21.37 -1.44
C PRO A 186 -11.65 20.65 -0.45
N TYR A 187 -10.36 20.98 -0.44
CA TYR A 187 -9.38 20.36 0.46
C TYR A 187 -9.66 20.64 1.94
N PHE A 188 -9.85 21.91 2.30
CA PHE A 188 -10.15 22.28 3.69
C PHE A 188 -11.56 21.88 4.10
N THR A 189 -12.51 21.86 3.15
CA THR A 189 -13.85 21.30 3.36
C THR A 189 -13.77 19.83 3.77
N ALA A 190 -13.09 19.01 2.97
CA ALA A 190 -12.91 17.60 3.26
C ALA A 190 -12.26 17.38 4.64
N ARG A 191 -11.25 18.20 4.98
CA ARG A 191 -10.55 18.10 6.27
C ARG A 191 -11.44 18.47 7.45
N ARG A 192 -12.14 19.63 7.41
CA ARG A 192 -13.03 20.08 8.51
C ARG A 192 -14.23 19.15 8.70
N MET A 193 -14.66 18.47 7.64
CA MET A 193 -15.76 17.50 7.67
C MET A 193 -15.36 16.12 8.22
N MET A 194 -14.06 15.81 8.30
CA MET A 194 -13.55 14.49 8.66
C MET A 194 -14.11 13.95 9.99
N PRO A 195 -14.27 14.76 11.07
CA PRO A 195 -14.88 14.31 12.32
C PRO A 195 -16.33 13.86 12.16
N PHE A 196 -17.10 14.45 11.25
CA PHE A 196 -18.53 14.23 11.06
C PHE A 196 -18.88 13.16 10.02
N CYS A 197 -17.90 12.62 9.29
CA CYS A 197 -18.12 11.57 8.30
C CYS A 197 -18.23 10.17 8.93
N ASN A 198 -19.09 9.32 8.37
CA ASN A 198 -19.20 7.90 8.74
C ASN A 198 -18.14 7.04 8.06
N VAL A 199 -17.81 7.38 6.81
CA VAL A 199 -16.82 6.70 5.99
C VAL A 199 -15.84 7.71 5.40
N ILE A 200 -14.55 7.45 5.57
CA ILE A 200 -13.47 8.24 4.98
C ILE A 200 -12.63 7.31 4.12
N ILE A 201 -12.34 7.72 2.89
CA ILE A 201 -11.51 6.97 1.94
C ILE A 201 -10.27 7.79 1.58
N TYR A 202 -9.07 7.29 1.91
CA TYR A 202 -7.81 7.96 1.58
C TYR A 202 -6.65 6.99 1.31
N SER A 203 -5.46 7.52 1.02
CA SER A 203 -4.27 6.72 0.72
C SER A 203 -3.55 6.21 1.97
N TYR A 204 -2.88 5.04 1.90
CA TYR A 204 -2.05 4.50 3.00
C TYR A 204 -1.11 5.52 3.64
N HIS A 205 -0.52 6.40 2.83
CA HIS A 205 0.45 7.40 3.30
C HIS A 205 -0.15 8.32 4.37
N TYR A 206 -1.46 8.57 4.36
CA TYR A 206 -2.10 9.40 5.39
C TYR A 206 -2.17 8.74 6.76
N LEU A 207 -2.09 7.39 6.83
CA LEU A 207 -2.13 6.63 8.08
C LEU A 207 -0.77 6.10 8.51
N LEU A 208 0.10 5.77 7.55
CA LEU A 208 1.40 5.14 7.80
C LEU A 208 2.56 6.12 7.82
N ASP A 209 2.50 7.23 7.07
CA ASP A 209 3.55 8.25 7.12
C ASP A 209 3.41 9.00 8.45
N PRO A 210 4.38 8.90 9.38
CA PRO A 210 4.29 9.56 10.66
C PRO A 210 4.08 11.08 10.56
N LYS A 211 4.61 11.70 9.50
CA LYS A 211 4.46 13.14 9.26
C LYS A 211 2.98 13.47 9.05
N ILE A 212 2.23 12.64 8.33
CA ILE A 212 0.84 12.95 7.98
C ILE A 212 -0.11 12.36 9.02
N ALA A 213 0.19 11.14 9.48
CA ALA A 213 -0.60 10.37 10.41
C ALA A 213 -0.86 11.10 11.72
N GLU A 214 0.10 11.84 12.28
CA GLU A 214 -0.15 12.56 13.55
C GLU A 214 -1.33 13.55 13.43
N ARG A 215 -1.53 14.17 12.26
CA ARG A 215 -2.62 15.12 12.04
C ARG A 215 -3.94 14.42 11.81
N VAL A 216 -3.95 13.44 10.91
CA VAL A 216 -5.17 12.74 10.52
C VAL A 216 -5.65 11.84 11.65
N SER A 217 -4.73 11.11 12.27
CA SER A 217 -5.06 10.16 13.31
C SER A 217 -5.63 10.83 14.54
N LYS A 218 -5.14 12.00 15.00
CA LYS A 218 -5.68 12.68 16.21
C LYS A 218 -7.19 12.92 16.17
N GLU A 219 -7.75 13.19 14.99
CA GLU A 219 -9.18 13.42 14.80
C GLU A 219 -10.01 12.11 14.77
N LEU A 220 -9.37 10.94 14.81
CA LEU A 220 -9.99 9.62 14.72
C LEU A 220 -10.06 8.93 16.09
N SER A 221 -11.23 8.37 16.43
CA SER A 221 -11.42 7.58 17.65
C SER A 221 -10.73 6.21 17.53
N SER A 222 -10.33 5.64 18.67
CA SER A 222 -9.77 4.28 18.77
C SER A 222 -10.74 3.17 18.34
N ASP A 223 -12.04 3.44 18.41
CA ASP A 223 -13.11 2.51 18.00
C ASP A 223 -13.38 2.50 16.49
N SER A 224 -12.58 3.23 15.70
CA SER A 224 -12.69 3.24 14.24
C SER A 224 -12.20 1.91 13.64
N ILE A 225 -12.86 1.48 12.55
CA ILE A 225 -12.50 0.29 11.78
C ILE A 225 -11.56 0.72 10.65
N ILE A 226 -10.35 0.17 10.63
CA ILE A 226 -9.37 0.43 9.56
C ILE A 226 -9.41 -0.71 8.56
N VAL A 227 -9.49 -0.37 7.28
CA VAL A 227 -9.42 -1.32 6.17
C VAL A 227 -8.24 -0.94 5.28
N PHE A 228 -7.27 -1.83 5.15
CA PHE A 228 -6.24 -1.77 4.11
C PHE A 228 -6.66 -2.65 2.94
N ASP A 229 -7.16 -2.02 1.88
CA ASP A 229 -7.45 -2.68 0.61
C ASP A 229 -6.20 -2.73 -0.26
N GLU A 230 -6.02 -3.76 -1.09
CA GLU A 230 -4.81 -4.01 -1.91
C GLU A 230 -3.48 -3.97 -1.13
N ALA A 231 -3.51 -4.39 0.13
CA ALA A 231 -2.42 -4.27 1.11
C ALA A 231 -1.18 -5.16 0.86
N HIS A 232 -0.97 -5.63 -0.37
CA HIS A 232 0.15 -6.50 -0.70
C HIS A 232 1.49 -5.80 -0.51
N ASN A 233 1.60 -4.48 -0.74
CA ASN A 233 2.86 -3.70 -0.63
C ASN A 233 2.99 -2.87 0.66
N ILE A 234 2.24 -3.21 1.72
CA ILE A 234 2.25 -2.46 2.97
C ILE A 234 3.65 -2.36 3.61
N ASP A 235 4.47 -3.40 3.48
CA ASP A 235 5.83 -3.46 3.98
C ASP A 235 6.74 -2.41 3.31
N ASN A 236 6.64 -2.26 1.99
CA ASN A 236 7.41 -1.28 1.24
C ASN A 236 6.98 0.15 1.60
N VAL A 237 5.67 0.40 1.76
CA VAL A 237 5.14 1.72 2.15
C VAL A 237 5.64 2.13 3.54
N CYS A 238 5.65 1.20 4.50
CA CYS A 238 6.21 1.42 5.83
C CYS A 238 7.70 1.78 5.78
N ILE A 239 8.48 1.05 4.97
CA ILE A 239 9.92 1.27 4.81
C ILE A 239 10.20 2.63 4.15
N GLU A 240 9.51 2.95 3.07
CA GLU A 240 9.66 4.23 2.34
C GLU A 240 9.28 5.43 3.22
N SER A 241 8.27 5.30 4.08
CA SER A 241 7.81 6.40 4.94
C SER A 241 8.86 6.84 5.98
N LEU A 242 9.70 5.90 6.45
CA LEU A 242 10.73 6.15 7.46
C LEU A 242 12.14 6.28 6.86
N SER A 243 12.33 5.90 5.60
CA SER A 243 13.61 6.01 4.92
C SER A 243 13.82 7.41 4.35
N THR A 244 15.07 7.87 4.32
CA THR A 244 15.43 9.18 3.76
C THR A 244 16.75 9.10 3.01
N ASP A 245 16.78 9.71 1.83
CA ASP A 245 17.97 9.78 0.99
C ASP A 245 18.51 11.20 0.96
N ILE A 246 19.81 11.36 1.19
CA ILE A 246 20.51 12.64 1.12
C ILE A 246 21.50 12.59 -0.04
N THR A 247 21.32 13.51 -0.98
CA THR A 247 22.23 13.70 -2.12
C THR A 247 23.16 14.90 -1.89
N GLU A 248 24.26 14.97 -2.64
CA GLU A 248 25.15 16.14 -2.62
C GLU A 248 24.39 17.43 -3.00
N ASP A 249 23.46 17.32 -3.95
CA ASP A 249 22.59 18.43 -4.36
C ASP A 249 21.68 18.91 -3.24
N SER A 250 21.09 17.99 -2.48
CA SER A 250 20.30 18.32 -1.28
C SER A 250 21.15 19.08 -0.25
N LEU A 251 22.39 18.64 0.00
CA LEU A 251 23.30 19.33 0.93
C LEU A 251 23.74 20.71 0.44
N ARG A 252 23.99 20.87 -0.86
CA ARG A 252 24.32 22.17 -1.46
C ARG A 252 23.16 23.15 -1.31
N LYS A 253 21.92 22.70 -1.57
CA LYS A 253 20.72 23.52 -1.37
C LYS A 253 20.47 23.80 0.12
N ALA A 254 20.65 22.83 1.00
CA ALA A 254 20.52 23.00 2.46
C ALA A 254 21.52 24.05 3.00
N THR A 255 22.73 24.11 2.44
CA THR A 255 23.73 25.14 2.79
C THR A 255 23.23 26.55 2.44
N ARG A 256 22.65 26.72 1.25
CA ARG A 256 22.03 27.98 0.83
C ARG A 256 20.84 28.34 1.72
N GLY A 257 19.98 27.36 2.01
CA GLY A 257 18.85 27.53 2.93
C GLY A 257 19.29 27.99 4.33
N ALA A 258 20.36 27.40 4.88
CA ALA A 258 20.92 27.79 6.17
C ALA A 258 21.53 29.21 6.14
N GLN A 259 22.14 29.62 5.03
CA GLN A 259 22.67 30.98 4.87
C GLN A 259 21.54 32.02 4.77
N ASN A 260 20.50 31.73 4.00
CA ASN A 260 19.31 32.58 3.89
C ASN A 260 18.61 32.73 5.25
N LEU A 261 18.55 31.63 6.02
CA LEU A 261 17.98 31.64 7.37
C LEU A 261 18.78 32.55 8.32
N GLU A 262 20.10 32.52 8.26
CA GLU A 262 20.98 33.41 9.03
C GLU A 262 20.73 34.89 8.68
N THR A 263 20.68 35.23 7.40
CA THR A 263 20.38 36.60 6.96
C THR A 263 19.01 37.05 7.47
N LYS A 264 17.98 36.20 7.35
CA LYS A 264 16.63 36.54 7.81
C LYS A 264 16.54 36.71 9.32
N ILE A 265 17.27 35.91 10.09
CA ILE A 265 17.36 36.08 11.55
C ILE A 265 18.02 37.41 11.90
N SER A 266 19.09 37.81 11.18
CA SER A 266 19.73 39.10 11.38
C SER A 266 18.78 40.26 11.08
N GLU A 267 18.06 40.20 9.95
CA GLU A 267 17.05 41.20 9.59
C GLU A 267 15.93 41.29 10.65
N MET A 268 15.44 40.15 11.14
CA MET A 268 14.40 40.12 12.18
C MET A 268 14.91 40.65 13.51
N LYS A 269 16.18 40.44 13.86
CA LYS A 269 16.77 41.00 15.08
C LYS A 269 16.86 42.52 15.02
N ASP A 270 17.14 43.07 13.84
CA ASP A 270 17.22 44.52 13.64
C ASP A 270 15.83 45.18 13.58
N THR A 271 14.81 44.45 13.12
CA THR A 271 13.43 44.95 12.98
C THR A 271 12.55 44.68 14.21
N ASP A 272 12.47 43.42 14.66
CA ASP A 272 11.52 42.93 15.68
C ASP A 272 12.19 41.93 16.66
N ALA A 273 13.15 42.40 17.46
CA ALA A 273 13.84 41.56 18.45
C ALA A 273 12.90 40.93 19.50
N GLU A 274 11.77 41.59 19.80
CA GLU A 274 10.77 41.10 20.77
C GLU A 274 10.12 39.78 20.32
N LYS A 275 9.89 39.56 19.03
CA LYS A 275 9.32 38.29 18.53
C LYS A 275 10.24 37.10 18.82
N LEU A 276 11.54 37.28 18.61
CA LEU A 276 12.55 36.25 18.90
C LEU A 276 12.69 36.00 20.41
N GLN A 277 12.56 37.02 21.25
CA GLN A 277 12.57 36.87 22.70
C GLN A 277 11.31 36.15 23.20
N ASN A 278 10.14 36.46 22.63
CA ASN A 278 8.88 35.78 22.94
C ASN A 278 8.93 34.30 22.52
N GLU A 279 9.53 33.98 21.37
CA GLU A 279 9.77 32.59 20.98
C GLU A 279 10.69 31.89 22.00
N TYR A 280 11.79 32.54 22.39
CA TYR A 280 12.71 31.98 23.38
C TYR A 280 11.99 31.69 24.72
N ALA A 281 11.15 32.59 25.21
CA ALA A 281 10.35 32.39 26.42
C ALA A 281 9.42 31.17 26.28
N LYS A 282 8.70 31.06 25.16
CA LYS A 282 7.82 29.91 24.87
C LYS A 282 8.59 28.57 24.85
N LEU A 283 9.80 28.56 24.30
CA LEU A 283 10.66 27.37 24.28
C LEU A 283 11.21 26.98 25.67
N VAL A 284 11.23 27.93 26.63
CA VAL A 284 11.65 27.70 28.01
C VAL A 284 10.51 27.13 28.86
N GLU A 285 9.28 27.60 28.64
CA GLU A 285 8.06 27.13 29.34
C GLU A 285 7.63 25.72 28.89
N GLY A 286 8.00 25.31 27.67
CA GLY A 286 7.75 23.97 27.14
C GLY A 286 6.82 24.02 25.92
N LEU A 287 7.10 23.20 24.91
CA LEU A 287 6.45 23.33 23.59
C LEU A 287 4.95 23.01 23.61
N ARG A 288 4.46 22.14 24.50
CA ARG A 288 3.08 21.63 24.42
C ARG A 288 1.99 22.66 24.69
N GLU A 289 2.12 23.51 25.72
CA GLU A 289 1.02 24.42 26.10
C GLU A 289 0.84 25.58 25.09
N ALA A 290 1.90 25.98 24.39
CA ALA A 290 1.82 27.03 23.37
C ALA A 290 1.39 26.50 21.98
N ASP A 291 1.64 25.22 21.68
CA ASP A 291 1.31 24.58 20.39
C ASP A 291 -0.10 23.97 20.33
N GLU A 292 -0.74 23.69 21.47
CA GLU A 292 -2.13 23.22 21.56
C GLU A 292 -3.16 24.34 21.24
N ALA A 293 -2.80 25.63 21.35
CA ALA A 293 -3.75 26.74 21.24
C ALA A 293 -4.01 27.30 19.82
N ARG A 294 -3.27 26.87 18.77
CA ARG A 294 -3.44 27.36 17.38
C ARG A 294 -3.22 26.25 16.34
N GLU A 295 -4.11 25.25 16.38
CA GLU A 295 -3.98 23.96 15.66
C GLU A 295 -4.16 24.02 14.13
N GLU A 296 -4.72 25.08 13.54
CA GLU A 296 -5.08 25.06 12.11
C GLU A 296 -3.87 25.17 11.14
N ASP A 297 -2.73 25.70 11.60
CA ASP A 297 -1.59 26.11 10.77
C ASP A 297 -0.40 25.12 10.74
N ARG A 298 -0.52 23.92 11.32
CA ARG A 298 0.56 22.92 11.30
C ARG A 298 0.76 22.40 9.86
N PHE A 299 1.72 22.98 9.14
CA PHE A 299 2.15 22.54 7.80
C PHE A 299 3.37 21.62 7.84
N MET A 300 4.28 21.82 8.82
CA MET A 300 5.40 20.89 9.07
C MET A 300 5.07 20.02 10.28
N SER A 301 5.25 18.72 10.12
CA SER A 301 4.98 17.71 11.15
C SER A 301 6.25 16.95 11.41
N ASN A 302 6.41 16.60 12.68
CA ASN A 302 7.56 15.93 13.19
C ASN A 302 7.52 14.46 12.76
N PRO A 303 8.59 13.88 12.21
CA PRO A 303 8.68 12.43 12.08
C PRO A 303 8.56 11.80 13.47
N ALA A 304 7.57 10.92 13.65
CA ALA A 304 7.19 10.27 14.92
C ALA A 304 8.33 10.23 15.94
N LEU A 305 8.30 11.19 16.85
CA LEU A 305 8.94 11.03 18.14
C LEU A 305 7.95 10.24 19.01
N PRO A 306 8.40 9.24 19.77
CA PRO A 306 7.62 8.69 20.88
C PRO A 306 6.95 9.80 21.71
N ASP A 307 5.69 9.61 22.12
CA ASP A 307 4.90 10.59 22.89
C ASP A 307 5.60 11.09 24.17
N ASP A 308 6.55 10.30 24.67
CA ASP A 308 7.39 10.65 25.83
C ASP A 308 8.45 11.71 25.53
N LEU A 309 8.92 11.83 24.29
CA LEU A 309 9.88 12.86 23.87
C LEU A 309 9.22 14.22 23.61
N LEU A 310 7.92 14.24 23.27
CA LEU A 310 7.13 15.46 23.08
C LEU A 310 6.90 16.24 24.40
N LYS A 311 7.19 15.62 25.55
CA LYS A 311 7.03 16.23 26.88
C LYS A 311 8.32 16.89 27.39
N GLU A 312 9.45 16.68 26.72
CA GLU A 312 10.73 17.23 27.15
C GLU A 312 10.95 18.65 26.63
N ALA A 313 11.50 19.52 27.49
CA ALA A 313 11.88 20.87 27.09
C ALA A 313 13.08 20.87 26.11
N VAL A 314 13.04 21.76 25.12
CA VAL A 314 14.11 21.91 24.13
C VAL A 314 15.45 22.25 24.82
N PRO A 315 16.55 21.56 24.46
CA PRO A 315 17.87 21.78 25.05
C PRO A 315 18.34 23.23 24.92
N GLY A 316 18.93 23.78 25.99
CA GLY A 316 19.40 25.17 26.06
C GLY A 316 20.31 25.60 24.90
N ASN A 317 21.11 24.67 24.37
CA ASN A 317 22.07 24.92 23.29
C ASN A 317 21.41 25.33 21.97
N ILE A 318 20.17 24.90 21.70
CA ILE A 318 19.45 25.18 20.45
C ILE A 318 18.28 26.15 20.62
N ARG A 319 18.08 26.71 21.81
CA ARG A 319 17.00 27.69 22.06
C ARG A 319 17.20 28.99 21.29
N ARG A 320 18.43 29.50 21.23
CA ARG A 320 18.75 30.72 20.45
C ARG A 320 18.85 30.38 18.96
N ALA A 321 18.17 31.18 18.13
CA ALA A 321 18.13 30.97 16.68
C ALA A 321 19.53 30.98 16.04
N GLU A 322 20.41 31.92 16.44
CA GLU A 322 21.79 32.02 15.94
C GLU A 322 22.59 30.74 16.21
N HIS A 323 22.49 30.19 17.44
CA HIS A 323 23.19 28.96 17.81
C HIS A 323 22.63 27.76 17.05
N PHE A 324 21.31 27.71 16.81
CA PHE A 324 20.68 26.66 16.05
C PHE A 324 21.11 26.66 14.57
N VAL A 325 21.24 27.83 13.94
CA VAL A 325 21.74 27.91 12.56
C VAL A 325 23.22 27.53 12.48
N ALA A 326 24.05 27.98 13.43
CA ALA A 326 25.44 27.56 13.51
C ALA A 326 25.58 26.03 13.71
N PHE A 327 24.71 25.45 14.53
CA PHE A 327 24.60 24.01 14.73
C PHE A 327 24.24 23.27 13.44
N LEU A 328 23.20 23.72 12.72
CA LEU A 328 22.79 23.11 11.45
C LEU A 328 23.89 23.21 10.38
N LYS A 329 24.56 24.35 10.27
CA LYS A 329 25.70 24.52 9.35
C LYS A 329 26.82 23.52 9.67
N ARG A 330 27.17 23.35 10.96
CA ARG A 330 28.17 22.36 11.39
C ARG A 330 27.76 20.92 11.03
N PHE A 331 26.48 20.59 11.22
CA PHE A 331 25.95 19.28 10.87
C PHE A 331 25.95 19.01 9.35
N VAL A 332 25.55 20.01 8.54
CA VAL A 332 25.59 19.92 7.07
C VAL A 332 27.02 19.75 6.56
N GLU A 333 27.99 20.49 7.10
CA GLU A 333 29.41 20.32 6.73
C GLU A 333 29.97 18.95 7.14
N TYR A 334 29.55 18.41 8.29
CA TYR A 334 29.89 17.04 8.66
C TYR A 334 29.35 16.01 7.66
N LEU A 335 28.09 16.15 7.24
CA LEU A 335 27.51 15.26 6.21
C LEU A 335 28.28 15.36 4.89
N LYS A 336 28.65 16.57 4.44
CA LYS A 336 29.49 16.73 3.25
C LYS A 336 30.84 16.03 3.38
N THR A 337 31.50 16.14 4.54
CA THR A 337 32.76 15.44 4.78
C THR A 337 32.58 13.92 4.73
N ARG A 338 31.48 13.40 5.27
CA ARG A 338 31.16 11.95 5.23
C ARG A 338 30.83 11.46 3.82
N MET A 339 30.17 12.26 3.00
CA MET A 339 29.81 11.88 1.63
C MET A 339 30.99 11.91 0.65
N ARG A 340 32.15 12.47 1.01
CA ARG A 340 33.36 12.49 0.18
C ARG A 340 34.14 11.18 0.15
N VAL A 341 33.70 10.17 0.87
CA VAL A 341 34.35 8.86 0.89
C VAL A 341 34.17 8.15 -0.45
N ARG A 342 35.20 7.44 -0.93
CA ARG A 342 35.18 6.74 -2.24
C ARG A 342 34.74 5.27 -2.16
N GLN A 343 34.63 4.74 -0.96
CA GLN A 343 34.21 3.36 -0.72
C GLN A 343 32.81 3.33 -0.14
N VAL A 344 32.08 2.25 -0.45
CA VAL A 344 30.77 2.01 0.14
C VAL A 344 30.96 1.70 1.63
N ILE A 345 30.20 2.39 2.48
CA ILE A 345 30.22 2.20 3.94
C ILE A 345 28.80 1.91 4.41
N SER A 346 28.66 0.85 5.22
CA SER A 346 27.44 0.56 5.97
C SER A 346 27.71 0.76 7.46
N GLU A 347 26.92 1.61 8.12
CA GLU A 347 27.07 1.94 9.52
C GLU A 347 25.74 1.87 10.27
N THR A 348 25.79 1.48 11.54
CA THR A 348 24.64 1.59 12.43
C THR A 348 24.45 3.05 12.88
N PRO A 349 23.22 3.50 13.18
CA PRO A 349 22.96 4.85 13.69
C PRO A 349 23.80 5.20 14.92
N LEU A 350 24.04 4.24 15.82
CA LEU A 350 24.87 4.43 17.02
C LEU A 350 26.33 4.72 16.67
N SER A 351 26.91 3.97 15.73
CA SER A 351 28.27 4.19 15.26
C SER A 351 28.40 5.58 14.60
N PHE A 352 27.43 5.95 13.78
CA PHE A 352 27.38 7.25 13.15
C PHE A 352 27.29 8.41 14.16
N LEU A 353 26.44 8.28 15.18
CA LEU A 353 26.31 9.26 16.25
C LEU A 353 27.57 9.37 17.12
N ALA A 354 28.27 8.27 17.38
CA ALA A 354 29.54 8.28 18.10
C ALA A 354 30.61 9.05 17.32
N HIS A 355 30.77 8.75 16.02
CA HIS A 355 31.70 9.46 15.14
C HIS A 355 31.35 10.95 14.99
N LEU A 356 30.06 11.28 14.91
CA LEU A 356 29.58 12.66 14.88
C LEU A 356 29.99 13.42 16.15
N LYS A 357 29.83 12.80 17.32
CA LYS A 357 30.20 13.39 18.61
C LYS A 357 31.71 13.63 18.70
N GLU A 358 32.53 12.67 18.25
CA GLU A 358 33.99 12.79 18.23
C GLU A 358 34.48 13.91 17.30
N THR A 359 33.85 14.08 16.14
CA THR A 359 34.29 15.05 15.13
C THR A 359 33.79 16.47 15.40
N THR A 360 32.52 16.61 15.82
CA THR A 360 31.83 17.92 15.85
C THR A 360 31.39 18.38 17.24
N PHE A 361 31.54 17.51 18.25
CA PHE A 361 31.02 17.69 19.61
C PHE A 361 29.50 17.91 19.67
N ILE A 362 28.78 17.45 18.64
CA ILE A 362 27.32 17.46 18.64
C ILE A 362 26.81 16.26 19.45
N GLU A 363 25.99 16.56 20.46
CA GLU A 363 25.34 15.53 21.26
C GLU A 363 24.07 15.00 20.59
N ARG A 364 23.66 13.80 21.02
CA ARG A 364 22.44 13.14 20.54
C ARG A 364 21.16 13.91 20.88
N LYS A 365 21.09 14.50 22.08
CA LYS A 365 19.85 15.13 22.58
C LYS A 365 19.41 16.33 21.73
N PRO A 366 20.29 17.29 21.37
CA PRO A 366 19.94 18.36 20.43
C PRO A 366 19.43 17.89 19.07
N LEU A 367 19.99 16.80 18.53
CA LEU A 367 19.59 16.28 17.20
C LEU A 367 18.13 15.81 17.15
N ARG A 368 17.60 15.29 18.27
CA ARG A 368 16.20 14.83 18.37
C ARG A 368 15.18 15.96 18.19
N PHE A 369 15.54 17.19 18.52
CA PHE A 369 14.63 18.35 18.44
C PHE A 369 14.86 19.20 17.19
N CYS A 370 15.69 18.75 16.24
CA CYS A 370 16.06 19.54 15.06
C CYS A 370 14.87 19.87 14.17
N ALA A 371 14.02 18.89 13.84
CA ALA A 371 12.87 19.10 12.96
C ALA A 371 11.84 20.06 13.60
N GLU A 372 11.57 19.90 14.89
CA GLU A 372 10.67 20.79 15.64
C GLU A 372 11.22 22.20 15.75
N ARG A 373 12.50 22.35 16.10
CA ARG A 373 13.13 23.66 16.24
C ARG A 373 13.13 24.42 14.92
N LEU A 374 13.43 23.75 13.80
CA LEU A 374 13.34 24.34 12.47
C LEU A 374 11.90 24.76 12.16
N THR A 375 10.92 23.94 12.53
CA THR A 375 9.51 24.23 12.32
C THR A 375 9.03 25.47 13.07
N SER A 376 9.39 25.58 14.34
CA SER A 376 9.16 26.77 15.16
C SER A 376 9.79 28.00 14.54
N LEU A 377 11.05 27.90 14.12
CA LEU A 377 11.80 29.04 13.58
C LEU A 377 11.21 29.53 12.25
N VAL A 378 10.82 28.64 11.34
CA VAL A 378 10.17 29.01 10.08
C VAL A 378 8.84 29.73 10.32
N ARG A 379 8.09 29.34 11.37
CA ARG A 379 6.86 30.02 11.77
C ARG A 379 7.14 31.42 12.34
N THR A 380 8.12 31.54 13.23
CA THR A 380 8.52 32.80 13.85
C THR A 380 9.03 33.80 12.82
N LEU A 381 9.76 33.32 11.80
CA LEU A 381 10.30 34.15 10.73
C LEU A 381 9.28 34.53 9.64
N GLU A 382 8.03 34.04 9.73
CA GLU A 382 6.95 34.32 8.76
C GLU A 382 7.38 34.08 7.30
N LEU A 383 8.16 33.03 7.06
CA LEU A 383 8.73 32.74 5.73
C LEU A 383 7.63 32.27 4.77
N THR A 384 7.52 32.94 3.62
CA THR A 384 6.54 32.63 2.57
C THR A 384 7.04 31.56 1.59
N ASN A 385 8.34 31.58 1.25
CA ASN A 385 8.95 30.65 0.30
C ASN A 385 9.57 29.44 1.02
N ILE A 386 8.77 28.41 1.29
CA ILE A 386 9.24 27.19 1.99
C ILE A 386 10.07 26.29 1.08
N GLU A 387 9.91 26.40 -0.23
CA GLU A 387 10.62 25.60 -1.23
C GLU A 387 12.15 25.66 -1.05
N ASP A 388 12.67 26.85 -0.75
CA ASP A 388 14.11 27.07 -0.53
C ASP A 388 14.63 26.35 0.74
N TYR A 389 13.75 26.04 1.68
CA TYR A 389 14.08 25.40 2.96
C TYR A 389 13.75 23.90 2.98
N GLN A 390 13.10 23.35 1.96
CA GLN A 390 12.76 21.93 1.90
C GLN A 390 14.01 21.03 2.05
N PRO A 391 15.14 21.27 1.37
CA PRO A 391 16.34 20.44 1.55
C PRO A 391 16.94 20.57 2.97
N LEU A 392 16.79 21.74 3.60
CA LEU A 392 17.20 21.93 4.99
C LEU A 392 16.29 21.14 5.95
N GLN A 393 14.99 21.08 5.63
CA GLN A 393 14.02 20.26 6.35
C GLN A 393 14.34 18.77 6.21
N GLU A 394 14.69 18.29 5.02
CA GLU A 394 15.12 16.91 4.79
C GLU A 394 16.31 16.55 5.71
N VAL A 395 17.34 17.41 5.75
CA VAL A 395 18.49 17.22 6.64
C VAL A 395 18.10 17.25 8.13
N ALA A 396 17.18 18.14 8.53
CA ALA A 396 16.70 18.21 9.91
C ALA A 396 15.86 16.98 10.31
N THR A 397 15.06 16.45 9.37
CA THR A 397 14.31 15.20 9.58
C THR A 397 15.24 14.01 9.70
N PHE A 398 16.25 13.90 8.84
CA PHE A 398 17.30 12.89 8.94
C PHE A 398 18.02 12.96 10.30
N ALA A 399 18.40 14.16 10.75
CA ALA A 399 19.03 14.35 12.07
C ALA A 399 18.16 13.82 13.21
N THR A 400 16.85 14.09 13.13
CA THR A 400 15.86 13.66 14.11
C THR A 400 15.68 12.15 14.10
N LEU A 401 15.58 11.54 12.93
CA LEU A 401 15.40 10.10 12.75
C LEU A 401 16.61 9.31 13.26
N VAL A 402 17.83 9.70 12.85
CA VAL A 402 19.07 9.06 13.28
C VAL A 402 19.27 9.15 14.80
N ALA A 403 18.85 10.25 15.43
CA ALA A 403 18.95 10.44 16.87
C ALA A 403 17.88 9.69 17.67
N THR A 404 16.76 9.34 17.04
CA THR A 404 15.60 8.72 17.69
C THR A 404 15.63 7.20 17.55
N TYR A 405 15.77 6.71 16.32
CA TYR A 405 15.67 5.29 16.00
C TYR A 405 17.05 4.62 15.95
N GLU A 406 17.27 3.67 16.85
CA GLU A 406 18.52 2.88 16.91
C GLU A 406 18.39 1.49 16.28
N LYS A 407 17.23 0.84 16.48
CA LYS A 407 16.98 -0.55 16.08
C LYS A 407 16.22 -0.60 14.77
N GLY A 408 16.63 -1.51 13.87
CA GLY A 408 15.95 -1.71 12.59
C GLY A 408 16.25 -0.64 11.54
N PHE A 409 17.32 0.14 11.71
CA PHE A 409 17.77 1.15 10.74
C PHE A 409 19.25 0.97 10.41
N LEU A 410 19.61 1.29 9.17
CA LEU A 410 20.98 1.24 8.68
C LEU A 410 21.29 2.48 7.83
N LEU A 411 22.51 3.00 7.98
CA LEU A 411 23.05 4.05 7.12
C LEU A 411 23.95 3.40 6.06
N ILE A 412 23.65 3.64 4.79
CA ILE A 412 24.43 3.15 3.65
C ILE A 412 24.91 4.35 2.85
N LEU A 413 26.23 4.49 2.71
CA LEU A 413 26.86 5.52 1.89
C LEU A 413 27.31 4.88 0.58
N GLU A 414 26.68 5.26 -0.53
CA GLU A 414 27.04 4.83 -1.87
C GLU A 414 27.68 6.00 -2.62
N PRO A 415 28.99 5.94 -2.94
CA PRO A 415 29.67 7.04 -3.63
C PRO A 415 29.42 7.07 -5.15
N TYR A 416 28.94 5.96 -5.70
CA TYR A 416 28.67 5.77 -7.12
C TYR A 416 27.28 5.14 -7.27
N GLU A 417 26.53 5.53 -8.30
CA GLU A 417 25.18 5.02 -8.57
C GLU A 417 25.18 3.56 -9.04
N SER A 418 26.28 3.11 -9.65
CA SER A 418 26.50 1.71 -10.01
C SER A 418 27.98 1.37 -9.89
N ASP A 419 28.30 0.08 -9.73
CA ASP A 419 29.67 -0.41 -9.64
C ASP A 419 30.51 -0.08 -10.89
N THR A 420 29.85 0.19 -12.03
CA THR A 420 30.48 0.56 -13.30
C THR A 420 30.60 2.07 -13.55
N ALA A 421 30.01 2.90 -12.69
CA ALA A 421 30.03 4.35 -12.87
C ALA A 421 31.38 4.94 -12.44
N GLU A 422 32.02 5.70 -13.33
CA GLU A 422 33.25 6.44 -13.00
C GLU A 422 32.95 7.82 -12.39
N VAL A 423 31.75 8.36 -12.64
CA VAL A 423 31.32 9.66 -12.12
C VAL A 423 30.82 9.48 -10.69
N PRO A 424 31.43 10.14 -9.69
CA PRO A 424 30.95 10.08 -8.33
C PRO A 424 29.60 10.78 -8.23
N ASN A 425 28.62 10.07 -7.70
CA ASN A 425 27.30 10.60 -7.36
C ASN A 425 26.96 10.10 -5.96
N PRO A 426 27.51 10.74 -4.91
CA PRO A 426 27.37 10.22 -3.56
C PRO A 426 25.94 10.39 -3.05
N VAL A 427 25.38 9.28 -2.57
CA VAL A 427 24.07 9.22 -1.92
C VAL A 427 24.23 8.58 -0.55
N LEU A 428 23.65 9.21 0.46
CA LEU A 428 23.53 8.68 1.82
C LEU A 428 22.10 8.21 2.02
N HIS A 429 21.93 6.89 2.14
CA HIS A 429 20.66 6.25 2.44
C HIS A 429 20.54 6.04 3.94
N PHE A 430 19.49 6.60 4.55
CA PHE A 430 19.00 6.18 5.86
C PHE A 430 17.82 5.25 5.64
N THR A 431 18.06 3.96 5.76
CA THR A 431 17.08 2.94 5.39
C THR A 431 16.45 2.30 6.62
N CYS A 432 15.12 2.28 6.64
CA CYS A 432 14.36 1.47 7.58
C CYS A 432 14.32 0.01 7.09
N LEU A 433 14.75 -0.93 7.93
CA LEU A 433 14.73 -2.36 7.62
C LEU A 433 13.48 -3.06 8.21
N ASP A 434 12.88 -2.45 9.23
CA ASP A 434 11.76 -3.01 9.99
C ASP A 434 10.43 -2.29 9.69
N ALA A 435 9.58 -2.94 8.90
CA ALA A 435 8.25 -2.41 8.58
C ALA A 435 7.31 -2.35 9.81
N ALA A 436 7.58 -3.14 10.86
CA ALA A 436 6.76 -3.19 12.07
C ALA A 436 6.74 -1.84 12.82
N ILE A 437 7.81 -1.05 12.73
CA ILE A 437 7.94 0.23 13.45
C ILE A 437 6.88 1.23 13.00
N ALA A 438 6.63 1.34 11.69
CA ALA A 438 5.66 2.30 11.15
C ALA A 438 4.20 1.91 11.41
N ILE A 439 3.89 0.60 11.35
CA ILE A 439 2.51 0.11 11.50
C ILE A 439 2.10 -0.09 12.97
N LYS A 440 3.06 -0.28 13.88
CA LYS A 440 2.78 -0.54 15.31
C LYS A 440 1.81 0.46 15.95
N PRO A 441 1.91 1.79 15.75
CA PRO A 441 0.95 2.75 16.30
C PRO A 441 -0.49 2.50 15.84
N VAL A 442 -0.67 2.02 14.61
CA VAL A 442 -2.00 1.71 14.03
C VAL A 442 -2.63 0.54 14.77
N PHE A 443 -1.89 -0.57 14.92
CA PHE A 443 -2.39 -1.74 15.65
C PHE A 443 -2.62 -1.48 17.14
N THR A 444 -1.80 -0.63 17.78
CA THR A 444 -2.01 -0.29 19.20
C THR A 444 -3.20 0.64 19.42
N ARG A 445 -3.53 1.48 18.44
CA ARG A 445 -4.55 2.52 18.57
C ARG A 445 -5.94 2.04 18.17
N PHE A 446 -6.04 1.26 17.10
CA PHE A 446 -7.31 0.83 16.53
C PHE A 446 -7.62 -0.61 16.89
N LYS A 447 -8.83 -0.87 17.38
CA LYS A 447 -9.26 -2.21 17.80
C LYS A 447 -9.32 -3.20 16.64
N SER A 448 -9.86 -2.78 15.49
CA SER A 448 -10.08 -3.65 14.33
C SER A 448 -9.38 -3.09 13.10
N VAL A 449 -8.39 -3.86 12.63
CA VAL A 449 -7.61 -3.55 11.42
C VAL A 449 -7.76 -4.74 10.48
N ILE A 450 -8.37 -4.48 9.32
CA ILE A 450 -8.66 -5.47 8.30
C ILE A 450 -7.64 -5.27 7.18
N ILE A 451 -6.78 -6.28 6.96
CA ILE A 451 -5.84 -6.30 5.85
C ILE A 451 -6.41 -7.22 4.79
N THR A 452 -6.62 -6.71 3.59
CA THR A 452 -7.21 -7.53 2.53
C THR A 452 -6.63 -7.22 1.17
N SER A 453 -6.36 -8.25 0.36
CA SER A 453 -5.86 -8.15 -1.02
C SER A 453 -6.10 -9.47 -1.74
N GLY A 454 -6.21 -9.45 -3.07
CA GLY A 454 -6.41 -10.68 -3.85
C GLY A 454 -5.15 -11.49 -4.16
N THR A 455 -4.01 -11.03 -3.67
CA THR A 455 -2.69 -11.61 -3.95
C THR A 455 -1.81 -11.77 -2.69
N LEU A 456 -2.44 -11.89 -1.51
CA LEU A 456 -1.75 -12.09 -0.23
C LEU A 456 -1.34 -13.56 -0.04
N SER A 457 -0.35 -14.01 -0.81
CA SER A 457 0.16 -15.39 -0.69
C SER A 457 1.68 -15.44 -0.49
N PRO A 458 2.19 -16.20 0.49
CA PRO A 458 1.48 -16.88 1.59
C PRO A 458 1.03 -15.92 2.71
N LEU A 459 -0.12 -16.18 3.32
CA LEU A 459 -0.70 -15.36 4.41
C LEU A 459 0.19 -15.27 5.65
N GLU A 460 0.88 -16.36 6.02
CA GLU A 460 1.70 -16.42 7.24
C GLU A 460 2.85 -15.39 7.29
N MET A 461 3.30 -14.88 6.14
CA MET A 461 4.42 -13.95 6.09
C MET A 461 4.07 -12.56 6.63
N TYR A 462 2.83 -12.09 6.44
CA TYR A 462 2.45 -10.75 6.85
C TYR A 462 2.43 -10.57 8.38
N PRO A 463 1.81 -11.46 9.18
CA PRO A 463 1.88 -11.40 10.64
C PRO A 463 3.32 -11.47 11.17
N LYS A 464 4.17 -12.33 10.58
CA LYS A 464 5.58 -12.47 10.96
C LYS A 464 6.39 -11.21 10.66
N MET A 465 6.19 -10.59 9.50
CA MET A 465 6.95 -9.40 9.07
C MET A 465 6.50 -8.10 9.74
N LEU A 466 5.20 -7.94 9.99
CA LEU A 466 4.62 -6.73 10.60
C LEU A 466 4.49 -6.85 12.13
N ASN A 467 4.80 -8.02 12.69
CA ASN A 467 4.83 -8.32 14.12
C ASN A 467 3.50 -7.99 14.83
N PHE A 468 2.40 -8.59 14.34
CA PHE A 468 1.08 -8.47 14.93
C PHE A 468 0.35 -9.81 14.99
N GLU A 469 -0.59 -9.93 15.92
CA GLU A 469 -1.45 -11.10 16.06
C GLU A 469 -2.78 -10.87 15.35
N THR A 470 -3.28 -11.91 14.70
CA THR A 470 -4.54 -11.88 13.94
C THR A 470 -5.53 -12.86 14.53
N VAL A 471 -6.80 -12.50 14.55
CA VAL A 471 -7.90 -13.38 14.94
C VAL A 471 -8.26 -14.33 13.81
N VAL A 472 -8.35 -13.81 12.59
CA VAL A 472 -8.74 -14.57 11.40
C VAL A 472 -7.68 -14.41 10.32
N GLN A 473 -7.26 -15.54 9.75
CA GLN A 473 -6.41 -15.63 8.56
C GLN A 473 -7.04 -16.63 7.60
N GLU A 474 -7.69 -16.14 6.54
CA GLU A 474 -8.42 -17.00 5.61
C GLU A 474 -8.14 -16.62 4.15
N THR A 475 -8.11 -17.66 3.31
CA THR A 475 -7.99 -17.51 1.86
C THR A 475 -9.25 -18.05 1.20
N TYR A 476 -9.92 -17.21 0.41
CA TYR A 476 -11.10 -17.61 -0.34
C TYR A 476 -10.72 -18.11 -1.73
N GLN A 477 -11.41 -19.16 -2.16
CA GLN A 477 -11.26 -19.70 -3.51
C GLN A 477 -12.32 -19.09 -4.42
N MET A 478 -12.00 -18.96 -5.71
CA MET A 478 -12.95 -18.48 -6.70
C MET A 478 -13.76 -19.66 -7.25
N THR A 479 -15.06 -19.66 -6.97
CA THR A 479 -16.01 -20.66 -7.48
C THR A 479 -16.51 -20.22 -8.84
N LEU A 480 -16.13 -20.98 -9.87
CA LEU A 480 -16.51 -20.69 -11.25
C LEU A 480 -17.36 -21.82 -11.83
N ALA A 481 -18.50 -21.47 -12.46
CA ALA A 481 -19.33 -22.41 -13.22
C ALA A 481 -18.62 -22.94 -14.49
N ARG A 482 -17.72 -22.13 -15.07
CA ARG A 482 -16.85 -22.51 -16.18
C ARG A 482 -15.41 -22.10 -15.88
N ARG A 483 -14.43 -22.79 -16.46
CA ARG A 483 -13.02 -22.39 -16.32
C ARG A 483 -12.79 -21.07 -17.08
N SER A 484 -12.99 -19.93 -16.43
CA SER A 484 -12.86 -18.59 -17.01
C SER A 484 -11.40 -18.20 -17.28
N PHE A 485 -10.42 -18.85 -16.67
CA PHE A 485 -9.01 -18.55 -16.90
C PHE A 485 -8.14 -19.79 -17.02
N LEU A 486 -7.08 -19.66 -17.81
CA LEU A 486 -6.12 -20.73 -18.08
C LEU A 486 -4.71 -20.29 -17.65
N PRO A 487 -4.29 -20.61 -16.42
CA PRO A 487 -2.91 -20.48 -16.02
C PRO A 487 -2.08 -21.64 -16.56
N MET A 488 -0.98 -21.31 -17.24
CA MET A 488 -0.07 -22.30 -17.83
C MET A 488 1.38 -21.90 -17.61
N VAL A 489 2.26 -22.90 -17.47
CA VAL A 489 3.69 -22.67 -17.25
C VAL A 489 4.48 -23.17 -18.45
N VAL A 490 5.05 -22.23 -19.21
CA VAL A 490 5.89 -22.52 -20.38
C VAL A 490 7.35 -22.56 -19.93
N THR A 491 7.98 -23.71 -20.10
CA THR A 491 9.32 -23.99 -19.58
C THR A 491 10.33 -24.29 -20.67
N ARG A 492 9.86 -24.62 -21.88
CA ARG A 492 10.69 -25.02 -23.02
C ARG A 492 10.30 -24.28 -24.29
N GLY A 493 11.29 -23.96 -25.10
CA GLY A 493 11.11 -23.47 -26.47
C GLY A 493 10.60 -24.56 -27.41
N SER A 494 10.26 -24.17 -28.64
CA SER A 494 10.00 -25.13 -29.73
C SER A 494 11.24 -26.02 -30.00
N ASP A 495 12.43 -25.45 -29.79
CA ASP A 495 13.72 -26.14 -29.89
C ASP A 495 14.06 -27.02 -28.65
N GLN A 496 13.11 -27.21 -27.72
CA GLN A 496 13.28 -27.91 -26.43
C GLN A 496 14.30 -27.29 -25.45
N VAL A 497 14.92 -26.16 -25.81
CA VAL A 497 15.79 -25.39 -24.90
C VAL A 497 14.96 -24.86 -23.74
N ALA A 498 15.50 -24.98 -22.52
CA ALA A 498 14.82 -24.48 -21.33
C ALA A 498 14.79 -22.94 -21.33
N ILE A 499 13.59 -22.37 -21.19
CA ILE A 499 13.38 -20.93 -21.11
C ILE A 499 13.57 -20.49 -19.66
N SER A 500 14.48 -19.54 -19.45
CA SER A 500 14.76 -18.96 -18.13
C SER A 500 15.34 -17.57 -18.28
N SER A 501 14.90 -16.64 -17.42
CA SER A 501 15.50 -15.30 -17.30
C SER A 501 16.57 -15.22 -16.20
N GLY A 502 17.18 -16.35 -15.82
CA GLY A 502 18.33 -16.37 -14.90
C GLY A 502 19.52 -15.59 -15.47
N PHE A 503 20.26 -14.86 -14.63
CA PHE A 503 21.34 -13.94 -15.06
C PHE A 503 22.37 -14.57 -16.02
N GLN A 504 22.68 -15.86 -15.84
CA GLN A 504 23.63 -16.61 -16.67
C GLN A 504 23.12 -16.89 -18.09
N VAL A 505 21.81 -17.11 -18.25
CA VAL A 505 21.19 -17.61 -19.50
C VAL A 505 20.37 -16.53 -20.21
N ARG A 506 20.01 -15.45 -19.51
CA ARG A 506 19.06 -14.43 -20.01
C ARG A 506 19.53 -13.67 -21.26
N ASN A 507 20.84 -13.58 -21.48
CA ASN A 507 21.45 -12.91 -22.64
C ASN A 507 21.77 -13.88 -23.78
N GLU A 508 21.49 -15.18 -23.60
CA GLU A 508 21.73 -16.17 -24.64
C GLU A 508 20.74 -15.93 -25.81
N PRO A 509 21.22 -15.75 -27.06
CA PRO A 509 20.34 -15.46 -28.19
C PRO A 509 19.26 -16.53 -28.44
N SER A 510 19.52 -17.78 -28.04
CA SER A 510 18.57 -18.90 -28.14
C SER A 510 17.32 -18.67 -27.27
N VAL A 511 17.51 -18.22 -26.03
CA VAL A 511 16.41 -17.94 -25.09
C VAL A 511 15.63 -16.70 -25.52
N VAL A 512 16.33 -15.65 -25.95
CA VAL A 512 15.70 -14.41 -26.46
C VAL A 512 14.85 -14.71 -27.70
N ARG A 513 15.33 -15.55 -28.61
CA ARG A 513 14.57 -16.04 -29.76
C ARG A 513 13.33 -16.82 -29.32
N ASN A 514 13.47 -17.72 -28.35
CA ASN A 514 12.32 -18.49 -27.84
C ASN A 514 11.23 -17.61 -27.21
N TYR A 515 11.60 -16.54 -26.47
CA TYR A 515 10.61 -15.57 -25.99
C TYR A 515 9.96 -14.80 -27.15
N GLY A 516 10.73 -14.46 -28.18
CA GLY A 516 10.20 -13.83 -29.39
C GLY A 516 9.21 -14.73 -30.14
N ASN A 517 9.55 -16.02 -30.30
CA ASN A 517 8.66 -17.01 -30.91
C ASN A 517 7.37 -17.20 -30.09
N LEU A 518 7.49 -17.25 -28.76
CA LEU A 518 6.34 -17.30 -27.85
C LEU A 518 5.45 -16.07 -28.06
N LEU A 519 6.02 -14.86 -28.12
CA LEU A 519 5.29 -13.63 -28.37
C LEU A 519 4.58 -13.66 -29.73
N THR A 520 5.27 -14.07 -30.79
CA THR A 520 4.72 -14.14 -32.15
C THR A 520 3.56 -15.13 -32.25
N GLU A 521 3.70 -16.34 -31.67
CA GLU A 521 2.62 -17.33 -31.72
C GLU A 521 1.40 -16.93 -30.90
N PHE A 522 1.59 -16.35 -29.71
CA PHE A 522 0.45 -15.84 -28.93
C PHE A 522 -0.19 -14.60 -29.60
N SER A 523 0.58 -13.75 -30.27
CA SER A 523 0.04 -12.62 -31.04
C SER A 523 -0.91 -13.06 -32.16
N LYS A 524 -0.69 -14.23 -32.76
CA LYS A 524 -1.56 -14.79 -33.81
C LYS A 524 -2.88 -15.33 -33.28
N ILE A 525 -2.89 -15.85 -32.05
CA ILE A 525 -4.03 -16.58 -31.48
C ILE A 525 -4.95 -15.66 -30.69
N THR A 526 -4.36 -14.71 -29.97
CA THR A 526 -5.06 -13.95 -28.95
C THR A 526 -5.90 -12.85 -29.60
N PRO A 527 -7.20 -12.76 -29.30
CA PRO A 527 -8.01 -11.62 -29.75
C PRO A 527 -7.59 -10.35 -29.01
N ASP A 528 -7.75 -9.19 -29.65
CA ASP A 528 -7.65 -7.86 -29.05
C ASP A 528 -6.34 -7.59 -28.28
N GLY A 529 -6.41 -7.39 -26.96
CA GLY A 529 -5.30 -6.97 -26.11
C GLY A 529 -4.46 -8.13 -25.56
N MET A 530 -3.14 -8.01 -25.74
CA MET A 530 -2.13 -8.81 -25.03
C MET A 530 -1.26 -7.89 -24.17
N VAL A 531 -0.92 -8.32 -22.96
CA VAL A 531 -0.05 -7.58 -22.04
C VAL A 531 1.14 -8.46 -21.68
N VAL A 532 2.35 -7.92 -21.80
CA VAL A 532 3.60 -8.66 -21.60
C VAL A 532 4.41 -7.99 -20.51
N PHE A 533 4.62 -8.70 -19.40
CA PHE A 533 5.38 -8.21 -18.28
C PHE A 533 6.82 -8.73 -18.30
N PHE A 534 7.77 -7.81 -18.21
CA PHE A 534 9.20 -8.07 -18.04
C PHE A 534 9.64 -7.83 -16.59
N PRO A 535 10.71 -8.47 -16.12
CA PRO A 535 11.23 -8.27 -14.76
C PRO A 535 11.84 -6.87 -14.54
N SER A 536 12.41 -6.23 -15.57
CA SER A 536 13.04 -4.90 -15.46
C SER A 536 13.07 -4.15 -16.78
N TYR A 537 13.16 -2.81 -16.71
CA TYR A 537 13.31 -1.93 -17.88
C TYR A 537 14.56 -2.25 -18.69
N LEU A 538 15.71 -2.43 -18.03
CA LEU A 538 16.96 -2.80 -18.70
C LEU A 538 16.86 -4.11 -19.49
N TYR A 539 16.14 -5.10 -18.93
CA TYR A 539 15.96 -6.36 -19.62
C TYR A 539 14.99 -6.23 -20.81
N MET A 540 13.93 -5.44 -20.65
CA MET A 540 12.99 -5.14 -21.72
C MET A 540 13.68 -4.44 -22.90
N GLU A 541 14.46 -3.38 -22.64
CA GLU A 541 15.19 -2.63 -23.69
C GLU A 541 16.19 -3.51 -24.44
N SER A 542 16.95 -4.32 -23.70
CA SER A 542 17.93 -5.23 -24.33
C SER A 542 17.25 -6.30 -25.19
N ILE A 543 16.14 -6.88 -24.74
CA ILE A 543 15.35 -7.82 -25.54
C ILE A 543 14.75 -7.15 -26.77
N ILE A 544 14.15 -5.96 -26.64
CA ILE A 544 13.55 -5.25 -27.78
C ILE A 544 14.61 -4.96 -28.84
N SER A 545 15.79 -4.50 -28.44
CA SER A 545 16.91 -4.26 -29.35
C SER A 545 17.35 -5.53 -30.09
N MET A 546 17.46 -6.65 -29.36
CA MET A 546 17.78 -7.96 -29.95
C MET A 546 16.67 -8.46 -30.89
N TRP A 547 15.40 -8.31 -30.53
CA TRP A 547 14.27 -8.71 -31.36
C TRP A 547 14.16 -7.88 -32.64
N GLN A 548 14.49 -6.59 -32.59
CA GLN A 548 14.58 -5.75 -33.78
C GLN A 548 15.70 -6.24 -34.71
N GLY A 549 16.89 -6.54 -34.16
CA GLY A 549 18.00 -7.10 -34.93
C GLY A 549 17.71 -8.46 -35.56
N MET A 550 16.82 -9.25 -34.95
CA MET A 550 16.37 -10.56 -35.47
C MET A 550 15.15 -10.47 -36.41
N GLY A 551 14.53 -9.30 -36.57
CA GLY A 551 13.32 -9.11 -37.39
C GLY A 551 12.03 -9.70 -36.79
N ILE A 552 12.03 -10.06 -35.49
CA ILE A 552 10.87 -10.66 -34.82
C ILE A 552 9.76 -9.62 -34.60
N LEU A 553 10.13 -8.38 -34.26
CA LEU A 553 9.17 -7.30 -34.05
C LEU A 553 8.39 -6.96 -35.31
N ASP A 554 9.03 -7.03 -36.48
CA ASP A 554 8.37 -6.82 -37.77
C ASP A 554 7.33 -7.91 -38.07
N GLU A 555 7.54 -9.14 -37.59
CA GLU A 555 6.54 -10.20 -37.69
C GLU A 555 5.36 -9.97 -36.76
N VAL A 556 5.63 -9.55 -35.52
CA VAL A 556 4.59 -9.26 -34.52
C VAL A 556 3.74 -8.08 -34.95
N TRP A 557 4.35 -7.04 -35.54
CA TRP A 557 3.68 -5.83 -36.04
C TRP A 557 2.61 -6.10 -37.10
N LYS A 558 2.75 -7.20 -37.86
CA LYS A 558 1.75 -7.64 -38.85
C LYS A 558 0.43 -8.03 -38.20
N TYR A 559 0.47 -8.53 -36.95
CA TYR A 559 -0.71 -9.02 -36.24
C TYR A 559 -1.26 -7.98 -35.26
N LYS A 560 -0.40 -7.32 -34.47
CA LYS A 560 -0.82 -6.38 -33.42
C LYS A 560 0.11 -5.18 -33.33
N LEU A 561 -0.44 -4.05 -32.89
CA LEU A 561 0.33 -2.83 -32.67
C LEU A 561 1.16 -2.96 -31.37
N ILE A 562 2.42 -2.55 -31.38
CA ILE A 562 3.33 -2.69 -30.24
C ILE A 562 3.47 -1.36 -29.52
N LEU A 563 3.24 -1.36 -28.20
CA LEU A 563 3.40 -0.21 -27.32
C LEU A 563 4.30 -0.60 -26.15
N VAL A 564 5.11 0.35 -25.68
CA VAL A 564 6.12 0.12 -24.66
C VAL A 564 5.88 1.09 -23.50
N GLU A 565 5.92 0.57 -22.28
CA GLU A 565 5.93 1.38 -21.05
C GLU A 565 7.29 2.06 -20.90
N THR A 566 7.28 3.37 -20.63
CA THR A 566 8.49 4.12 -20.29
C THR A 566 8.42 4.57 -18.83
N PRO A 567 9.57 4.88 -18.19
CA PRO A 567 9.55 5.42 -16.83
C PRO A 567 8.78 6.74 -16.70
N ASP A 568 8.64 7.49 -17.80
CA ASP A 568 7.87 8.72 -17.84
C ASP A 568 6.35 8.46 -17.78
N ALA A 569 5.68 9.25 -16.93
CA ALA A 569 4.26 9.09 -16.68
C ALA A 569 3.40 9.62 -17.85
N GLN A 570 3.86 10.65 -18.56
CA GLN A 570 3.08 11.26 -19.64
C GLN A 570 3.08 10.35 -20.87
N GLU A 571 4.26 9.87 -21.27
CA GLU A 571 4.39 8.90 -22.34
C GLU A 571 3.61 7.61 -22.06
N THR A 572 3.73 7.06 -20.85
CA THR A 572 2.99 5.85 -20.45
C THR A 572 1.48 6.05 -20.51
N SER A 573 0.99 7.23 -20.11
CA SER A 573 -0.45 7.54 -20.19
C SER A 573 -0.94 7.59 -21.64
N LEU A 574 -0.15 8.21 -22.53
CA LEU A 574 -0.45 8.25 -23.97
C LEU A 574 -0.40 6.85 -24.62
N ALA A 575 0.60 6.04 -24.23
CA ALA A 575 0.71 4.67 -24.68
C ALA A 575 -0.51 3.84 -24.24
N LEU A 576 -0.97 4.00 -23.00
CA LEU A 576 -2.15 3.30 -22.50
C LEU A 576 -3.44 3.74 -23.22
N GLU A 577 -3.61 5.03 -23.48
CA GLU A 577 -4.76 5.53 -24.23
C GLU A 577 -4.78 5.00 -25.67
N THR A 578 -3.61 4.97 -26.31
CA THR A 578 -3.43 4.38 -27.64
C THR A 578 -3.72 2.88 -27.62
N TYR A 579 -3.28 2.17 -26.57
CA TYR A 579 -3.54 0.75 -26.38
C TYR A 579 -5.04 0.45 -26.29
N ARG A 580 -5.77 1.19 -25.47
CA ARG A 580 -7.23 1.05 -25.31
C ARG A 580 -7.94 1.32 -26.63
N THR A 581 -7.56 2.40 -27.33
CA THR A 581 -8.12 2.77 -28.63
C THR A 581 -7.88 1.70 -29.69
N ALA A 582 -6.68 1.12 -29.74
CA ALA A 582 -6.34 0.06 -30.69
C ALA A 582 -7.10 -1.25 -30.44
N CYS A 583 -7.37 -1.59 -29.16
CA CYS A 583 -8.19 -2.74 -28.79
C CYS A 583 -9.66 -2.51 -29.18
N CYS A 584 -10.22 -1.34 -28.89
CA CYS A 584 -11.61 -1.00 -29.26
C CYS A 584 -11.84 -0.97 -30.77
N ASN A 585 -10.82 -0.61 -31.56
CA ASN A 585 -10.92 -0.55 -33.02
C ASN A 585 -10.73 -1.92 -33.71
N GLY A 586 -10.53 -3.01 -32.95
CA GLY A 586 -10.41 -4.37 -33.48
C GLY A 586 -9.07 -4.71 -34.13
N ARG A 587 -8.07 -3.79 -34.12
CA ARG A 587 -6.70 -4.10 -34.57
C ARG A 587 -5.97 -4.98 -33.54
N GLY A 588 -6.25 -4.76 -32.25
CA GLY A 588 -5.52 -5.37 -31.16
C GLY A 588 -4.14 -4.76 -30.95
N ALA A 589 -3.66 -4.83 -29.71
CA ALA A 589 -2.38 -4.24 -29.33
C ALA A 589 -1.66 -5.12 -28.31
N ILE A 590 -0.34 -4.94 -28.26
CA ILE A 590 0.57 -5.55 -27.32
C ILE A 590 1.16 -4.44 -26.48
N LEU A 591 1.00 -4.54 -25.16
CA LEU A 591 1.63 -3.63 -24.22
C LEU A 591 2.81 -4.34 -23.55
N LEU A 592 4.03 -3.92 -23.90
CA LEU A 592 5.26 -4.35 -23.24
C LEU A 592 5.47 -3.47 -22.01
N CYS A 593 5.41 -4.08 -20.83
CA CYS A 593 5.43 -3.39 -19.55
C CYS A 593 6.35 -4.12 -18.56
N VAL A 594 6.63 -3.47 -17.43
CA VAL A 594 7.48 -4.04 -16.38
C VAL A 594 6.62 -4.49 -15.21
N ALA A 595 6.88 -5.68 -14.66
CA ALA A 595 6.13 -6.29 -13.56
C ALA A 595 6.22 -5.52 -12.22
N ARG A 596 7.18 -4.61 -12.11
CA ARG A 596 7.36 -3.65 -11.00
C ARG A 596 7.16 -2.20 -11.47
N GLY A 597 6.62 -2.03 -12.68
CA GLY A 597 6.35 -0.74 -13.30
C GLY A 597 5.04 -0.14 -12.80
N LYS A 598 4.75 1.09 -13.23
CA LYS A 598 3.55 1.82 -12.79
C LYS A 598 2.29 1.16 -13.35
N VAL A 599 2.37 0.63 -14.57
CA VAL A 599 1.26 -0.06 -15.23
C VAL A 599 0.85 -1.33 -14.48
N SER A 600 1.82 -2.06 -13.94
CA SER A 600 1.59 -3.29 -13.17
C SER A 600 0.98 -3.07 -11.79
N GLU A 601 0.84 -1.82 -11.32
CA GLU A 601 0.31 -1.49 -9.99
C GLU A 601 -1.06 -0.77 -10.04
N GLY A 602 -1.24 0.24 -10.89
CA GLY A 602 -2.39 1.14 -10.81
C GLY A 602 -3.42 1.05 -11.94
N ILE A 603 -3.18 0.22 -12.96
CA ILE A 603 -4.00 0.20 -14.17
C ILE A 603 -4.74 -1.13 -14.34
N ASP A 604 -6.03 -1.02 -14.58
CA ASP A 604 -6.90 -2.17 -14.82
C ASP A 604 -7.06 -2.46 -16.31
N PHE A 605 -7.01 -3.75 -16.65
CA PHE A 605 -7.19 -4.29 -18.00
C PHE A 605 -8.52 -5.02 -18.07
N ASP A 606 -9.59 -4.27 -18.30
CA ASP A 606 -10.94 -4.84 -18.34
C ASP A 606 -11.21 -5.58 -19.66
N HIS A 607 -11.78 -6.78 -19.59
CA HIS A 607 -12.32 -7.53 -20.71
C HIS A 607 -11.35 -7.67 -21.90
N GLN A 608 -11.64 -6.99 -23.02
CA GLN A 608 -10.87 -7.05 -24.26
C GLN A 608 -9.45 -6.48 -24.14
N TYR A 609 -9.19 -5.67 -23.10
CA TYR A 609 -7.87 -5.08 -22.87
C TYR A 609 -6.83 -6.08 -22.34
N GLY A 610 -7.24 -7.26 -21.86
CA GLY A 610 -6.35 -8.16 -21.11
C GLY A 610 -6.54 -9.64 -21.41
N ARG A 611 -6.88 -10.03 -22.65
CA ARG A 611 -7.23 -11.43 -22.99
C ARG A 611 -6.09 -12.42 -22.78
N THR A 612 -4.85 -11.96 -22.90
CA THR A 612 -3.68 -12.78 -22.56
C THR A 612 -2.64 -11.94 -21.86
N VAL A 613 -2.22 -12.42 -20.70
CA VAL A 613 -1.06 -11.91 -19.98
C VAL A 613 0.09 -12.89 -20.11
N LEU A 614 1.22 -12.38 -20.58
CA LEU A 614 2.47 -13.11 -20.69
C LEU A 614 3.46 -12.56 -19.68
N CYS A 615 3.80 -13.33 -18.66
CA CYS A 615 4.85 -13.01 -17.71
C CYS A 615 6.17 -13.62 -18.22
N ILE A 616 7.05 -12.77 -18.77
CA ILE A 616 8.38 -13.18 -19.23
C ILE A 616 9.30 -13.19 -18.03
N GLY A 617 9.74 -14.38 -17.63
CA GLY A 617 10.65 -14.52 -16.51
C GLY A 617 10.00 -14.33 -15.13
N VAL A 618 10.82 -14.49 -14.09
CA VAL A 618 10.38 -14.27 -12.71
C VAL A 618 10.82 -12.87 -12.27
N PRO A 619 9.91 -12.00 -11.76
CA PRO A 619 10.22 -10.62 -11.44
C PRO A 619 10.95 -10.50 -10.10
N PHE A 620 12.21 -10.95 -10.05
CA PHE A 620 13.06 -10.78 -8.88
C PHE A 620 13.51 -9.32 -8.71
N GLN A 621 13.69 -8.90 -7.45
CA GLN A 621 14.41 -7.67 -7.15
C GLN A 621 15.88 -7.80 -7.56
N TYR A 622 16.52 -6.65 -7.75
CA TYR A 622 17.95 -6.60 -8.00
C TYR A 622 18.72 -7.04 -6.76
N THR A 623 19.24 -8.27 -6.79
CA THR A 623 19.87 -8.94 -5.65
C THR A 623 21.20 -8.33 -5.21
N GLU A 624 21.85 -7.54 -6.07
CA GLU A 624 23.14 -6.93 -5.74
C GLU A 624 22.98 -5.62 -4.95
N SER A 625 21.77 -5.04 -4.91
CA SER A 625 21.44 -3.86 -4.11
C SER A 625 21.82 -4.07 -2.64
N ARG A 626 22.52 -3.09 -2.07
CA ARG A 626 22.96 -3.11 -0.67
C ARG A 626 21.80 -2.97 0.30
N ILE A 627 20.80 -2.16 -0.05
CA ILE A 627 19.56 -1.98 0.71
C ILE A 627 18.85 -3.33 0.91
N LEU A 628 18.71 -4.10 -0.19
CA LEU A 628 18.08 -5.41 -0.13
C LEU A 628 18.89 -6.40 0.71
N LYS A 629 20.22 -6.45 0.54
CA LYS A 629 21.08 -7.33 1.34
C LYS A 629 20.97 -7.04 2.84
N ALA A 630 21.03 -5.76 3.21
CA ALA A 630 20.85 -5.33 4.60
C ALA A 630 19.48 -5.74 5.16
N ARG A 631 18.41 -5.59 4.36
CA ARG A 631 17.07 -6.02 4.75
C ARG A 631 16.97 -7.54 4.92
N LEU A 632 17.54 -8.31 3.99
CA LEU A 632 17.57 -9.77 4.05
C LEU A 632 18.30 -10.29 5.30
N GLU A 633 19.44 -9.67 5.63
CA GLU A 633 20.19 -9.99 6.85
C GLU A 633 19.38 -9.67 8.11
N PHE A 634 18.71 -8.51 8.14
CA PHE A 634 17.84 -8.14 9.25
C PHE A 634 16.64 -9.09 9.43
N LEU A 635 15.97 -9.48 8.35
CA LEU A 635 14.85 -10.43 8.38
C LEU A 635 15.29 -11.82 8.85
N ARG A 636 16.50 -12.23 8.49
CA ARG A 636 17.10 -13.51 8.91
C ARG A 636 17.41 -13.52 10.40
N GLU A 637 17.96 -12.44 10.94
CA GLU A 637 18.32 -12.34 12.36
C GLU A 637 17.11 -12.15 13.27
N THR A 638 16.20 -11.25 12.90
CA THR A 638 15.08 -10.83 13.76
C THR A 638 13.90 -11.79 13.67
N TYR A 639 13.46 -12.10 12.44
CA TYR A 639 12.24 -12.86 12.19
C TYR A 639 12.50 -14.31 11.74
N ARG A 640 13.78 -14.72 11.64
CA ARG A 640 14.21 -16.05 11.17
C ARG A 640 13.67 -16.41 9.78
N ILE A 641 13.42 -15.40 8.95
CA ILE A 641 12.98 -15.58 7.56
C ILE A 641 14.22 -15.80 6.69
N ARG A 642 14.26 -16.90 5.95
CA ARG A 642 15.39 -17.19 5.05
C ARG A 642 15.36 -16.24 3.85
N GLU A 643 16.55 -15.88 3.37
CA GLU A 643 16.71 -14.91 2.28
C GLU A 643 15.98 -15.36 1.00
N ASN A 644 16.11 -16.64 0.65
CA ASN A 644 15.45 -17.24 -0.51
C ASN A 644 13.92 -17.26 -0.39
N ASP A 645 13.39 -17.36 0.83
CA ASP A 645 11.94 -17.40 1.05
C ASP A 645 11.35 -16.02 0.79
N PHE A 646 11.98 -14.95 1.31
CA PHE A 646 11.58 -13.57 1.05
C PHE A 646 11.70 -13.19 -0.43
N LEU A 647 12.82 -13.52 -1.08
CA LEU A 647 13.00 -13.24 -2.51
C LEU A 647 11.98 -13.97 -3.40
N SER A 648 11.58 -15.17 -3.00
CA SER A 648 10.55 -15.93 -3.72
C SER A 648 9.17 -15.35 -3.48
N PHE A 649 8.85 -15.05 -2.23
CA PHE A 649 7.61 -14.39 -1.82
C PHE A 649 7.38 -13.09 -2.59
N ASP A 650 8.36 -12.18 -2.56
CA ASP A 650 8.23 -10.88 -3.23
C ASP A 650 8.10 -11.02 -4.75
N ALA A 651 8.83 -11.96 -5.36
CA ALA A 651 8.70 -12.22 -6.80
C ALA A 651 7.35 -12.82 -7.18
N MET A 652 6.81 -13.74 -6.37
CA MET A 652 5.49 -14.35 -6.63
C MET A 652 4.36 -13.37 -6.37
N ARG A 653 4.50 -12.46 -5.40
CA ARG A 653 3.57 -11.35 -5.16
C ARG A 653 3.40 -10.48 -6.42
N HIS A 654 4.51 -9.99 -6.98
CA HIS A 654 4.47 -9.16 -8.19
C HIS A 654 3.99 -9.94 -9.43
N ALA A 655 4.39 -11.21 -9.57
CA ALA A 655 3.87 -12.06 -10.65
C ALA A 655 2.36 -12.25 -10.54
N SER A 656 1.85 -12.55 -9.35
CA SER A 656 0.43 -12.75 -9.09
C SER A 656 -0.38 -11.47 -9.30
N GLN A 657 0.18 -10.31 -8.95
CA GLN A 657 -0.43 -9.01 -9.24
C GLN A 657 -0.57 -8.78 -10.75
N CYS A 658 0.46 -9.08 -11.53
CA CYS A 658 0.40 -8.99 -12.98
C CYS A 658 -0.67 -9.93 -13.57
N LEU A 659 -0.75 -11.16 -13.05
CA LEU A 659 -1.74 -12.15 -13.49
C LEU A 659 -3.17 -11.77 -13.07
N GLY A 660 -3.36 -11.30 -11.83
CA GLY A 660 -4.66 -10.93 -11.27
C GLY A 660 -5.35 -9.79 -12.01
N ARG A 661 -4.61 -9.01 -12.81
CA ARG A 661 -5.20 -7.92 -13.61
C ARG A 661 -6.07 -8.40 -14.76
N VAL A 662 -5.93 -9.66 -15.18
CA VAL A 662 -6.72 -10.28 -16.26
C VAL A 662 -8.17 -10.52 -15.86
N LEU A 663 -8.44 -10.74 -14.57
CA LEU A 663 -9.76 -11.15 -14.09
C LEU A 663 -10.44 -10.03 -13.33
N ARG A 664 -11.61 -9.62 -13.86
CA ARG A 664 -12.44 -8.55 -13.29
C ARG A 664 -13.83 -8.99 -12.88
N GLY A 665 -14.30 -10.10 -13.45
CA GLY A 665 -15.59 -10.69 -13.14
C GLY A 665 -15.58 -12.17 -13.51
N LYS A 666 -16.60 -12.90 -13.07
CA LYS A 666 -16.77 -14.32 -13.39
C LYS A 666 -17.16 -14.55 -14.86
N ASP A 667 -17.73 -13.55 -15.49
CA ASP A 667 -18.08 -13.47 -16.91
C ASP A 667 -16.84 -13.27 -17.80
N ASP A 668 -15.84 -12.54 -17.28
CA ASP A 668 -14.59 -12.29 -17.98
C ASP A 668 -13.72 -13.55 -18.12
N TYR A 669 -12.79 -13.51 -19.07
CA TYR A 669 -11.87 -14.61 -19.31
C TYR A 669 -10.52 -14.15 -19.83
N GLY A 670 -9.49 -14.94 -19.53
CA GLY A 670 -8.18 -14.72 -20.10
C GLY A 670 -7.19 -15.85 -19.88
N ILE A 671 -6.09 -15.77 -20.62
CA ILE A 671 -4.99 -16.72 -20.55
C ILE A 671 -3.85 -16.09 -19.76
N MET A 672 -3.31 -16.85 -18.81
CA MET A 672 -2.20 -16.44 -17.96
C MET A 672 -1.00 -17.33 -18.27
N VAL A 673 0.00 -16.78 -18.95
CA VAL A 673 1.19 -17.52 -19.36
C VAL A 673 2.38 -17.14 -18.49
N LEU A 674 2.89 -18.09 -17.72
CA LEU A 674 4.12 -17.97 -16.94
C LEU A 674 5.29 -18.56 -17.73
N ALA A 675 6.12 -17.70 -18.32
CA ALA A 675 7.22 -18.12 -19.19
C ALA A 675 8.56 -18.12 -18.44
N ASP A 676 8.79 -19.16 -17.63
CA ASP A 676 10.10 -19.47 -17.03
C ASP A 676 10.05 -20.86 -16.38
N ARG A 677 11.11 -21.66 -16.54
CA ARG A 677 11.24 -22.95 -15.83
C ARG A 677 11.19 -22.82 -14.30
N ARG A 678 11.60 -21.67 -13.74
CA ARG A 678 11.67 -21.46 -12.28
C ARG A 678 10.29 -21.40 -11.60
N PHE A 679 9.23 -21.07 -12.33
CA PHE A 679 7.87 -21.06 -11.76
C PHE A 679 7.42 -22.45 -11.29
N MET A 680 7.92 -23.54 -11.90
CA MET A 680 7.61 -24.90 -11.46
C MET A 680 7.97 -25.15 -9.98
N LYS A 681 9.11 -24.63 -9.52
CA LYS A 681 9.57 -24.84 -8.14
C LYS A 681 8.83 -23.95 -7.13
N LYS A 682 8.23 -22.86 -7.60
CA LYS A 682 7.65 -21.79 -6.77
C LYS A 682 6.12 -21.73 -6.85
N ARG A 683 5.50 -22.70 -7.52
CA ARG A 683 4.04 -22.79 -7.72
C ARG A 683 3.26 -22.73 -6.40
N GLY A 684 3.78 -23.35 -5.33
CA GLY A 684 3.12 -23.36 -4.02
C GLY A 684 3.01 -21.99 -3.33
N GLN A 685 3.68 -20.95 -3.83
CA GLN A 685 3.57 -19.58 -3.32
C GLN A 685 2.58 -18.72 -4.12
N LEU A 686 2.06 -19.23 -5.25
CA LEU A 686 0.98 -18.54 -5.96
C LEU A 686 -0.32 -18.63 -5.13
N PRO A 687 -1.20 -17.62 -5.22
CA PRO A 687 -2.52 -17.65 -4.62
C PRO A 687 -3.25 -18.96 -4.88
N SER A 688 -3.99 -19.45 -3.88
CA SER A 688 -4.68 -20.75 -3.95
C SER A 688 -5.62 -20.84 -5.14
N TRP A 689 -6.31 -19.74 -5.47
CA TRP A 689 -7.25 -19.65 -6.59
C TRP A 689 -6.56 -19.84 -7.96
N ILE A 690 -5.31 -19.38 -8.12
CA ILE A 690 -4.51 -19.66 -9.33
C ILE A 690 -4.01 -21.10 -9.29
N ASN A 691 -3.49 -21.53 -8.14
CA ASN A 691 -2.83 -22.82 -8.00
C ASN A 691 -3.79 -24.00 -8.26
N ASN A 692 -5.04 -23.88 -7.79
CA ASN A 692 -6.11 -24.84 -8.01
C ASN A 692 -6.56 -24.89 -9.48
N ALA A 693 -6.46 -23.76 -10.20
CA ALA A 693 -6.81 -23.68 -11.61
C ALA A 693 -5.70 -24.21 -12.54
N VAL A 694 -4.47 -24.39 -12.06
CA VAL A 694 -3.37 -25.00 -12.83
C VAL A 694 -3.54 -26.53 -12.81
N MET A 695 -3.85 -27.12 -13.96
CA MET A 695 -3.82 -28.58 -14.11
C MET A 695 -2.39 -29.06 -14.34
N ASP A 696 -2.05 -30.28 -13.92
CA ASP A 696 -0.71 -30.83 -14.13
C ASP A 696 -0.37 -30.98 -15.62
N SER A 697 -1.37 -31.15 -16.49
CA SER A 697 -1.22 -31.13 -17.95
C SER A 697 -0.75 -29.78 -18.48
N ASP A 698 -1.07 -28.69 -17.78
CA ASP A 698 -0.80 -27.31 -18.19
C ASP A 698 0.55 -26.81 -17.60
N THR A 699 1.29 -27.71 -16.95
CA THR A 699 2.62 -27.46 -16.41
C THR A 699 3.71 -27.98 -17.34
N ASN A 700 4.87 -27.30 -17.34
CA ASN A 700 6.05 -27.73 -18.10
C ASN A 700 5.81 -27.88 -19.62
N LEU A 701 5.06 -26.94 -20.18
CA LEU A 701 4.70 -26.93 -21.61
C LEU A 701 5.85 -26.41 -22.48
N SER A 702 5.91 -26.92 -23.71
CA SER A 702 6.60 -26.23 -24.82
C SER A 702 5.70 -25.14 -25.41
N ILE A 703 6.30 -24.21 -26.16
CA ILE A 703 5.57 -23.12 -26.85
C ILE A 703 4.41 -23.69 -27.68
N ASP A 704 4.64 -24.71 -28.50
CA ASP A 704 3.62 -25.26 -29.40
C ASP A 704 2.46 -25.95 -28.65
N MET A 705 2.77 -26.62 -27.53
CA MET A 705 1.76 -27.24 -26.67
C MET A 705 0.91 -26.19 -25.95
N ALA A 706 1.54 -25.10 -25.51
CA ALA A 706 0.86 -23.96 -24.89
C ALA A 706 -0.10 -23.27 -25.87
N VAL A 707 0.36 -23.03 -27.11
CA VAL A 707 -0.43 -22.52 -28.23
C VAL A 707 -1.65 -23.40 -28.51
N SER A 708 -1.47 -24.73 -28.54
CA SER A 708 -2.58 -25.68 -28.75
C SER A 708 -3.63 -25.60 -27.64
N SER A 709 -3.17 -25.55 -26.38
CA SER A 709 -4.04 -25.45 -25.20
C SER A 709 -4.79 -24.12 -25.17
N ALA A 710 -4.11 -23.01 -25.48
CA ALA A 710 -4.71 -21.69 -25.62
C ALA A 710 -5.80 -21.64 -26.72
N LYS A 711 -5.54 -22.23 -27.90
CA LYS A 711 -6.53 -22.32 -28.98
C LYS A 711 -7.77 -23.11 -28.55
N LYS A 712 -7.59 -24.23 -27.84
CA LYS A 712 -8.71 -25.05 -27.35
C LYS A 712 -9.56 -24.27 -26.34
N PHE A 713 -8.90 -23.58 -25.41
CA PHE A 713 -9.54 -22.76 -24.40
C PHE A 713 -10.36 -21.61 -24.99
N LEU A 714 -9.78 -20.81 -25.88
CA LEU A 714 -10.48 -19.69 -26.52
C LEU A 714 -11.69 -20.16 -27.33
N LYS A 715 -11.58 -21.29 -28.04
CA LYS A 715 -12.71 -21.86 -28.78
C LYS A 715 -13.86 -22.31 -27.88
N ASN A 716 -13.55 -22.87 -26.72
CA ASN A 716 -14.57 -23.31 -25.76
C ASN A 716 -15.25 -22.09 -25.11
N ILE A 717 -14.50 -21.07 -24.75
CA ILE A 717 -15.03 -19.89 -24.06
C ILE A 717 -15.77 -18.92 -24.99
N ALA A 718 -15.44 -18.90 -26.28
CA ALA A 718 -16.16 -18.09 -27.26
C ALA A 718 -17.62 -18.52 -27.47
N GLN A 719 -18.05 -19.63 -26.87
CA GLN A 719 -19.46 -20.03 -26.87
C GLN A 719 -20.28 -19.09 -25.98
N PRO A 720 -21.53 -18.77 -26.38
CA PRO A 720 -22.39 -17.90 -25.57
C PRO A 720 -22.65 -18.54 -24.22
N PHE A 721 -22.45 -17.78 -23.15
CA PHE A 721 -22.64 -18.21 -21.78
C PHE A 721 -23.79 -17.43 -21.18
N LYS A 722 -24.85 -18.13 -20.75
CA LYS A 722 -26.04 -17.48 -20.20
C LYS A 722 -25.90 -17.33 -18.70
N GLN A 723 -26.61 -16.36 -18.15
CA GLN A 723 -26.63 -16.11 -16.70
C GLN A 723 -27.25 -17.30 -15.93
N GLU A 724 -28.22 -18.00 -16.53
CA GLU A 724 -28.82 -19.23 -16.00
C GLU A 724 -27.78 -20.35 -15.75
N ASP A 725 -26.70 -20.41 -16.54
CA ASP A 725 -25.64 -21.42 -16.38
C ASP A 725 -24.76 -21.15 -15.14
N GLN A 726 -24.82 -19.94 -14.57
CA GLN A 726 -24.10 -19.55 -13.36
C GLN A 726 -24.90 -19.82 -12.08
N GLU A 727 -26.23 -19.80 -12.17
CA GLU A 727 -27.15 -19.91 -11.03
C GLU A 727 -27.04 -21.28 -10.35
N GLY A 728 -26.92 -21.27 -9.03
CA GLY A 728 -26.77 -22.47 -8.20
C GLY A 728 -25.35 -23.00 -8.05
N ILE A 729 -24.38 -22.55 -8.87
CA ILE A 729 -22.96 -22.93 -8.75
C ILE A 729 -22.13 -21.74 -8.28
N SER A 730 -21.97 -20.73 -9.15
CA SER A 730 -21.13 -19.57 -8.86
C SER A 730 -21.90 -18.40 -8.28
N THR A 731 -23.17 -18.24 -8.68
CA THR A 731 -24.09 -17.22 -8.19
C THR A 731 -25.25 -17.88 -7.45
N TRP A 732 -25.56 -17.38 -6.27
CA TRP A 732 -26.62 -17.85 -5.39
C TRP A 732 -27.80 -16.89 -5.40
N SER A 733 -29.00 -17.44 -5.58
CA SER A 733 -30.24 -16.72 -5.31
C SER A 733 -30.49 -16.66 -3.80
N ILE A 734 -31.45 -15.82 -3.39
CA ILE A 734 -31.89 -15.74 -1.99
C ILE A 734 -32.36 -17.10 -1.47
N THR A 735 -33.04 -17.89 -2.31
CA THR A 735 -33.53 -19.22 -1.92
C THR A 735 -32.39 -20.23 -1.73
N ASP A 736 -31.31 -20.12 -2.51
CA ASP A 736 -30.13 -20.97 -2.36
C ASP A 736 -29.36 -20.62 -1.10
N LEU A 737 -29.27 -19.32 -0.78
CA LEU A 737 -28.68 -18.84 0.46
C LEU A 737 -29.42 -19.37 1.69
N GLN A 738 -30.76 -19.32 1.68
CA GLN A 738 -31.58 -19.86 2.78
C GLN A 738 -31.34 -21.36 2.98
N LYS A 739 -31.34 -22.14 1.90
CA LYS A 739 -31.02 -23.58 1.97
C LYS A 739 -29.61 -23.85 2.50
N HIS A 740 -28.64 -22.99 2.17
CA HIS A 740 -27.29 -23.13 2.67
C HIS A 740 -27.22 -22.83 4.18
N GLN A 741 -27.92 -21.79 4.64
CA GLN A 741 -28.03 -21.48 6.07
C GLN A 741 -28.71 -22.59 6.85
N GLU A 742 -29.81 -23.15 6.34
CA GLU A 742 -30.49 -24.30 6.94
C GLU A 742 -29.54 -25.50 7.09
N LYS A 743 -28.74 -25.80 6.06
CA LYS A 743 -27.73 -26.87 6.12
C LYS A 743 -26.64 -26.59 7.15
N GLU A 744 -26.11 -25.36 7.21
CA GLU A 744 -25.10 -25.02 8.22
C GLU A 744 -25.67 -25.12 9.64
N ASP A 745 -26.93 -24.75 9.84
CA ASP A 745 -27.59 -24.84 11.14
C ASP A 745 -27.86 -26.29 11.52
N GLU A 746 -28.28 -27.14 10.57
CA GLU A 746 -28.35 -28.60 10.77
C GLU A 746 -26.99 -29.22 11.12
N GLU A 747 -25.91 -28.81 10.45
CA GLU A 747 -24.55 -29.26 10.75
C GLU A 747 -24.09 -28.82 12.14
N LYS A 748 -24.31 -27.55 12.53
CA LYS A 748 -24.01 -27.06 13.89
C LYS A 748 -24.80 -27.83 14.95
N ILE A 749 -26.09 -28.10 14.70
CA ILE A 749 -26.92 -28.90 15.61
C ILE A 749 -26.33 -30.30 15.75
N ARG A 750 -25.88 -30.91 14.64
CA ARG A 750 -25.25 -32.22 14.65
C ARG A 750 -23.90 -32.23 15.37
N GLU A 751 -23.08 -31.19 15.21
CA GLU A 751 -21.81 -31.04 15.92
C GLU A 751 -22.01 -30.86 17.43
N LEU A 752 -23.01 -30.06 17.84
CA LEU A 752 -23.38 -29.89 19.24
C LEU A 752 -23.92 -31.19 19.85
N GLN A 753 -24.70 -31.96 19.09
CA GLN A 753 -25.18 -33.29 19.51
C GLN A 753 -24.02 -34.28 19.67
N ASN A 754 -23.10 -34.35 18.71
CA ASN A 754 -21.92 -35.21 18.80
C ASN A 754 -20.97 -34.77 19.94
N GLY A 755 -20.84 -33.47 20.19
CA GLY A 755 -20.06 -32.93 21.30
C GLY A 755 -20.67 -33.25 22.66
N ALA A 756 -22.00 -33.17 22.78
CA ALA A 756 -22.72 -33.57 23.98
C ALA A 756 -22.64 -35.09 24.24
N GLU A 757 -22.70 -35.93 23.20
CA GLU A 757 -22.48 -37.37 23.33
C GLU A 757 -21.05 -37.70 23.82
N LEU A 758 -20.04 -36.91 23.44
CA LEU A 758 -18.66 -37.06 23.92
C LEU A 758 -18.46 -36.59 25.38
N GLU A 759 -19.24 -35.60 25.85
CA GLU A 759 -19.25 -35.19 27.25
C GLU A 759 -20.05 -36.16 28.13
N ASP A 760 -21.17 -36.72 27.65
CA ASP A 760 -21.93 -37.75 28.36
C ASP A 760 -21.14 -39.07 28.48
N VAL A 761 -20.30 -39.43 27.51
CA VAL A 761 -19.36 -40.57 27.62
C VAL A 761 -18.23 -40.28 28.63
N ARG A 762 -17.80 -39.02 28.79
CA ARG A 762 -16.82 -38.63 29.81
C ARG A 762 -17.42 -38.61 31.22
N HIS A 763 -18.66 -38.14 31.38
CA HIS A 763 -19.37 -38.18 32.66
C HIS A 763 -19.87 -39.59 33.03
N GLY A 764 -20.18 -40.44 32.05
CA GLY A 764 -20.45 -41.87 32.28
C GLY A 764 -19.24 -42.63 32.81
N ASN A 765 -18.04 -42.35 32.29
CA ASN A 765 -16.80 -42.95 32.78
C ASN A 765 -16.34 -42.44 34.16
N GLU A 766 -16.76 -41.25 34.60
CA GLU A 766 -16.48 -40.77 35.97
C GLU A 766 -17.46 -41.35 37.01
N GLN A 767 -18.69 -41.71 36.62
CA GLN A 767 -19.63 -42.39 37.51
C GLN A 767 -19.34 -43.88 37.70
N ASP A 768 -18.78 -44.56 36.70
CA ASP A 768 -18.40 -45.97 36.80
C ASP A 768 -17.11 -46.22 37.64
N VAL A 769 -16.36 -45.16 37.98
CA VAL A 769 -15.17 -45.26 38.86
C VAL A 769 -15.52 -45.06 40.35
N ILE A 770 -16.72 -44.58 40.69
CA ILE A 770 -17.13 -44.31 42.09
C ILE A 770 -17.96 -45.48 42.69
N MET A 771 -18.28 -46.51 41.90
CA MET A 771 -19.15 -47.63 42.26
C MET A 771 -18.43 -49.00 42.26
N GLY A 772 -17.14 -49.03 42.60
CA GLY A 772 -16.31 -50.26 42.54
C GLY A 772 -15.37 -50.50 43.71
N ASP A 773 -15.40 -49.70 44.79
CA ASP A 773 -14.55 -49.90 45.97
C ASP A 773 -15.33 -50.58 47.11
N GLU A 774 -15.56 -51.88 46.98
CA GLU A 774 -15.78 -52.76 48.14
C GLU A 774 -15.37 -54.20 47.80
N TYR A 775 -14.51 -54.78 48.65
CA TYR A 775 -14.02 -56.17 48.72
C TYR A 775 -12.63 -56.53 48.12
N GLY A 776 -11.63 -56.55 49.01
CA GLY A 776 -10.95 -57.81 49.38
C GLY A 776 -9.60 -58.18 48.72
N MET A 777 -8.51 -57.94 49.48
CA MET A 777 -7.18 -58.59 49.44
C MET A 777 -6.88 -59.72 48.43
N ASN A 778 -5.72 -59.61 47.74
CA ASN A 778 -4.55 -60.43 48.09
C ASN A 778 -3.26 -59.98 47.39
N ASP A 779 -2.20 -59.83 48.18
CA ASP A 779 -0.82 -59.64 47.76
C ASP A 779 -0.28 -60.87 47.02
N LYS A 780 0.26 -60.67 45.80
CA LYS A 780 1.51 -61.24 45.27
C LYS A 780 1.69 -60.86 43.80
N GLU A 781 2.96 -60.76 43.39
CA GLU A 781 3.46 -60.44 42.04
C GLU A 781 3.64 -58.96 41.72
N PHE A 782 4.50 -58.30 42.50
CA PHE A 782 5.40 -57.27 42.00
C PHE A 782 6.81 -57.87 41.93
N GLU A 783 7.56 -57.53 40.88
CA GLU A 783 8.94 -57.96 40.52
C GLU A 783 9.06 -59.17 39.58
N ALA A 784 8.97 -58.90 38.27
CA ALA A 784 9.92 -59.44 37.29
C ALA A 784 9.85 -58.65 35.97
N GLY A 785 10.97 -58.07 35.52
CA GLY A 785 11.20 -57.78 34.10
C GLY A 785 11.37 -56.32 33.68
N MET A 786 12.24 -55.56 34.35
CA MET A 786 12.96 -54.49 33.67
C MET A 786 14.22 -55.07 33.01
N MET A 787 14.47 -54.64 31.76
CA MET A 787 15.66 -54.81 30.92
C MET A 787 15.88 -56.16 30.22
N GLU A 788 15.75 -56.13 28.89
CA GLU A 788 16.74 -56.53 27.85
C GLU A 788 16.03 -56.38 26.49
N LEU A 789 16.40 -55.46 25.60
CA LEU A 789 17.56 -55.39 24.69
C LEU A 789 17.05 -55.47 23.23
N ASP A 790 17.78 -54.76 22.38
CA ASP A 790 17.56 -54.55 20.95
C ASP A 790 17.30 -55.82 20.12
N GLY A 791 16.50 -55.62 19.06
CA GLY A 791 16.41 -56.47 17.88
C GLY A 791 16.00 -55.63 16.67
#